data_AF-A0A6B1E354-F1
#
_entry.id   AF-A0A6B1E354-F1
#
_cell.length_a   1.000
_cell.length_b   1.000
_cell.length_c   1.000
_cell.angle_alpha   90.00
_cell.angle_beta   90.00
_cell.angle_gamma   90.00
#
_symmetry.space_group_name_H-M   'P 1'
#
loop_
_entity.id
_entity.type
_entity.pdbx_description
1 polymer ?
#
loop_
_entity_poly.entity_id
_entity_poly.type
_entity_poly.pdbx_seq_one_letter_code
_entity_poly.pdbx_strand_id
1 'polypeptide(L)'
;MATTEHSINDCIAGLLRGTRYAWRGEDVVRSETTGLLAESAGKRPDIMIREPYTAAVVIETELLPALTVEEEAVDRLGAVLAGSGQSILSAIALRLPPRFREAQGQTLRKAIRNANDLEFAHYAGRSPDKTTRFPTSGWLSGGIHELSLLAQSASMPSFLVDEAANILEMGVNAAAYHLNLIADSHAGAFSRIVAELHQQDSVQTRRMAMIILINACLFHEQLAGGSGELQHVRSLDILEEETPGLHKSIIRREWRKILQVNYWPIFDIALRILGEIPTLQSIPLIEQLVLTARSLLSNNLLRSHDLTGTVFQKLIADRKFLAAFYTKPASAALLAALAVNEDNLLGDSGWANPGEVKSLRIADFACGTGTLLSAAYQRISQLHELHGGNTAAIHAEMIENAILGCDILPAASHLTASMLTGAHPTVQYQGGRIFTLRYGTQEDGAVALGAIDLLRDLALLKGSEITAKASESLGEEEREAWRYAPHVSFDLVIMNPPFTRPTNHEGRHENVPNPMFAAFGSSAEEQKAMADETKKLTKGSVAHGNAGQASIFLALADRKLAKDGMLALVMPLTLMSGSSWEKCRSRLAESYENLILISIAGRGNQPLSFSADTNMGECLVIGKRNGKRQTRATFVVLEKSPQHPGFSQKIAERLRELIADKAIRPLEGAPVGGTHIVLGSELVGQAIDAPLPKSGSWKVARIVDFSLAQSAYQLAENNSIWLPTQGASIATAMTSVKDIGKLGPIHRDINGTNPDGTIRGPFEVRDLHPNSIPTYPALWAHNAKEERTLMFEANREAVPRLVSSKSAQETIFEKATQVFQTASHCHSNLAFRFNSQSTAMQFTGRKSLGGSAWISIQLATVDLEKALVVWANTALGLLMFWWHSSRQQPGRGVLTKTTLATLPVLDITALSPDQLATAARIFDDTCQLPLKPLHELHIDANRKLLDRRFYGEV
;
A
#
# COMPACT_ATOMS: atom_id res chain seq x y z
N MET A 1 -52.33 -11.50 10.15
CA MET A 1 -52.18 -10.32 11.05
C MET A 1 -51.06 -9.45 10.46
N ALA A 2 -50.88 -8.20 10.90
CA ALA A 2 -49.65 -7.49 10.60
C ALA A 2 -48.48 -8.14 11.36
N THR A 3 -47.28 -8.12 10.78
CA THR A 3 -46.06 -8.60 11.43
C THR A 3 -45.58 -7.57 12.45
N THR A 4 -45.29 -8.00 13.67
CA THR A 4 -44.68 -7.15 14.71
C THR A 4 -43.19 -6.99 14.47
N GLU A 5 -42.60 -5.86 14.88
CA GLU A 5 -41.14 -5.64 14.80
C GLU A 5 -40.37 -6.75 15.54
N HIS A 6 -40.84 -7.17 16.72
CA HIS A 6 -40.32 -8.36 17.41
C HIS A 6 -40.21 -9.62 16.52
N SER A 7 -41.22 -9.90 15.68
CA SER A 7 -41.19 -11.05 14.74
C SER A 7 -40.18 -10.86 13.60
N ILE A 8 -39.89 -9.61 13.24
CA ILE A 8 -38.86 -9.25 12.26
C ILE A 8 -37.48 -9.42 12.90
N ASN A 9 -37.33 -9.00 14.16
CA ASN A 9 -36.07 -9.05 14.93
C ASN A 9 -35.65 -10.50 15.23
N ASP A 10 -36.59 -11.35 15.63
CA ASP A 10 -36.39 -12.81 15.72
C ASP A 10 -35.94 -13.40 14.38
N CYS A 11 -36.51 -12.92 13.27
CA CYS A 11 -36.17 -13.43 11.94
C CYS A 11 -34.79 -12.95 11.45
N ILE A 12 -34.39 -11.70 11.75
CA ILE A 12 -33.06 -11.17 11.45
C ILE A 12 -32.02 -11.90 12.30
N ALA A 13 -32.23 -12.01 13.62
CA ALA A 13 -31.38 -12.77 14.53
C ALA A 13 -31.23 -14.23 14.06
N GLY A 14 -32.34 -14.89 13.74
CA GLY A 14 -32.35 -16.25 13.19
C GLY A 14 -31.82 -16.40 11.77
N LEU A 15 -31.46 -15.31 11.07
CA LEU A 15 -30.69 -15.33 9.83
C LEU A 15 -29.19 -15.07 10.09
N LEU A 16 -28.86 -14.14 11.01
CA LEU A 16 -27.48 -13.89 11.47
C LEU A 16 -26.84 -15.11 12.14
N ARG A 17 -27.62 -15.94 12.86
CA ARG A 17 -27.13 -17.26 13.35
C ARG A 17 -26.65 -18.20 12.23
N GLY A 18 -27.05 -17.95 10.98
CA GLY A 18 -26.64 -18.72 9.81
C GLY A 18 -25.41 -18.18 9.08
N THR A 19 -25.05 -16.90 9.27
CA THR A 19 -23.94 -16.24 8.53
C THR A 19 -22.57 -16.42 9.17
N ARG A 20 -22.50 -16.99 10.38
CA ARG A 20 -21.24 -17.24 11.09
C ARG A 20 -21.33 -18.45 12.02
N TYR A 21 -20.29 -19.29 12.04
CA TYR A 21 -20.28 -20.51 12.85
C TYR A 21 -20.41 -20.22 14.36
N ALA A 22 -19.63 -19.26 14.87
CA ALA A 22 -19.65 -18.84 16.26
C ALA A 22 -21.02 -18.27 16.71
N TRP A 23 -21.83 -17.79 15.77
CA TRP A 23 -23.13 -17.16 16.04
C TRP A 23 -24.30 -18.14 16.06
N ARG A 24 -24.07 -19.43 15.80
CA ARG A 24 -25.15 -20.45 15.76
C ARG A 24 -25.88 -20.64 17.10
N GLY A 25 -25.22 -20.34 18.22
CA GLY A 25 -25.81 -20.41 19.56
C GLY A 25 -26.90 -19.36 19.75
N GLU A 26 -28.08 -19.79 20.24
CA GLU A 26 -29.16 -18.86 20.58
C GLU A 26 -28.80 -17.95 21.77
N ASP A 27 -27.83 -18.38 22.58
CA ASP A 27 -27.23 -17.61 23.66
C ASP A 27 -26.26 -16.52 23.17
N VAL A 28 -25.64 -16.71 22.00
CA VAL A 28 -24.73 -15.77 21.34
C VAL A 28 -25.48 -14.70 20.57
N VAL A 29 -26.45 -15.06 19.71
CA VAL A 29 -27.30 -14.10 18.99
C VAL A 29 -28.72 -14.20 19.51
N ARG A 30 -29.06 -13.25 20.40
CA ARG A 30 -30.37 -13.11 21.03
C ARG A 30 -31.14 -11.99 20.35
N SER A 31 -32.43 -12.17 20.17
CA SER A 31 -33.33 -11.05 19.95
C SER A 31 -34.05 -10.73 21.27
N GLU A 32 -34.38 -9.47 21.50
CA GLU A 32 -35.58 -9.10 22.25
C GLU A 32 -35.66 -9.76 23.65
N THR A 33 -34.53 -9.76 24.38
CA THR A 33 -34.41 -10.46 25.68
C THR A 33 -34.22 -9.46 26.83
N THR A 34 -35.11 -9.53 27.82
CA THR A 34 -35.04 -8.71 29.04
C THR A 34 -33.97 -9.23 30.01
N GLY A 35 -33.41 -8.35 30.84
CA GLY A 35 -32.39 -8.73 31.82
C GLY A 35 -30.98 -8.94 31.26
N LEU A 36 -30.72 -8.55 30.00
CA LEU A 36 -29.36 -8.55 29.42
C LEU A 36 -28.48 -7.37 29.89
N LEU A 37 -29.09 -6.32 30.45
CA LEU A 37 -28.40 -5.11 30.94
C LEU A 37 -28.56 -4.97 32.46
N ALA A 38 -27.49 -4.60 33.15
CA ALA A 38 -27.43 -4.51 34.62
C ALA A 38 -28.08 -3.22 35.15
N GLU A 39 -27.83 -2.08 34.50
CA GLU A 39 -28.23 -0.74 34.98
C GLU A 39 -29.57 -0.27 34.42
N SER A 40 -30.33 -1.15 33.77
CA SER A 40 -31.56 -0.77 33.06
C SER A 40 -32.63 -1.85 33.14
N ALA A 41 -33.22 -2.01 34.33
CA ALA A 41 -34.41 -2.84 34.54
C ALA A 41 -35.60 -2.31 33.73
N GLY A 42 -35.70 -2.73 32.46
CA GLY A 42 -36.75 -2.33 31.51
C GLY A 42 -36.26 -2.04 30.09
N LYS A 43 -34.98 -1.72 29.86
CA LYS A 43 -34.45 -1.54 28.49
C LYS A 43 -34.17 -2.92 27.86
N ARG A 44 -34.84 -3.18 26.73
CA ARG A 44 -34.74 -4.40 25.92
C ARG A 44 -34.01 -4.03 24.61
N PRO A 45 -32.83 -4.60 24.30
CA PRO A 45 -32.19 -4.44 23.00
C PRO A 45 -32.85 -5.37 21.97
N ASP A 46 -33.07 -4.89 20.75
CA ASP A 46 -33.77 -5.64 19.71
C ASP A 46 -33.00 -6.89 19.28
N ILE A 47 -31.70 -6.75 19.00
CA ILE A 47 -30.80 -7.87 18.72
C ILE A 47 -29.47 -7.60 19.42
N MET A 48 -28.92 -8.63 20.07
CA MET A 48 -27.63 -8.57 20.73
C MET A 48 -26.76 -9.76 20.32
N ILE A 49 -25.54 -9.46 19.91
CA ILE A 49 -24.48 -10.42 19.57
C ILE A 49 -23.44 -10.39 20.69
N ARG A 50 -23.30 -11.51 21.41
CA ARG A 50 -22.37 -11.74 22.53
C ARG A 50 -21.42 -12.89 22.20
N GLU A 51 -20.58 -12.69 21.20
CA GLU A 51 -19.50 -13.63 20.92
C GLU A 51 -18.46 -13.61 22.06
N PRO A 52 -17.93 -14.78 22.49
CA PRO A 52 -16.92 -14.82 23.54
C PRO A 52 -15.68 -14.00 23.18
N TYR A 53 -15.15 -13.27 24.16
CA TYR A 53 -13.90 -12.51 24.08
C TYR A 53 -13.85 -11.32 23.10
N THR A 54 -14.95 -10.96 22.43
CA THR A 54 -15.08 -9.71 21.66
C THR A 54 -15.92 -8.68 22.41
N ALA A 55 -16.01 -7.44 21.90
CA ALA A 55 -17.05 -6.53 22.38
C ALA A 55 -18.42 -7.04 21.93
N ALA A 56 -19.44 -6.87 22.78
CA ALA A 56 -20.82 -7.15 22.39
C ALA A 56 -21.32 -6.06 21.43
N VAL A 57 -22.09 -6.47 20.43
CA VAL A 57 -22.71 -5.57 19.44
C VAL A 57 -24.21 -5.64 19.63
N VAL A 58 -24.83 -4.47 19.77
CA VAL A 58 -26.28 -4.34 19.76
C VAL A 58 -26.72 -3.87 18.37
N ILE A 59 -27.87 -4.34 17.89
CA ILE A 59 -28.54 -3.82 16.70
C ILE A 59 -29.93 -3.38 17.14
N GLU A 60 -30.23 -2.10 17.01
CA GLU A 60 -31.57 -1.53 17.20
C GLU A 60 -32.23 -1.38 15.82
N THR A 61 -33.55 -1.56 15.77
CA THR A 61 -34.29 -1.78 14.53
C THR A 61 -35.57 -0.95 14.48
N GLU A 62 -35.86 -0.33 13.34
CA GLU A 62 -37.12 0.40 13.18
C GLU A 62 -37.60 0.37 11.73
N LEU A 63 -38.90 0.20 11.52
CA LEU A 63 -39.48 0.27 10.17
C LEU A 63 -39.53 1.73 9.68
N LEU A 64 -39.24 1.96 8.40
CA LEU A 64 -39.29 3.30 7.81
C LEU A 64 -40.67 3.98 8.08
N PRO A 65 -40.71 5.25 8.51
CA PRO A 65 -39.67 6.28 8.35
C PRO A 65 -38.46 6.17 9.28
N ALA A 66 -38.53 5.37 10.34
CA ALA A 66 -37.46 5.11 11.30
C ALA A 66 -36.84 6.39 11.90
N LEU A 67 -37.48 6.94 12.94
CA LEU A 67 -37.20 8.26 13.52
C LEU A 67 -36.36 8.22 14.80
N THR A 68 -36.33 7.11 15.54
CA THR A 68 -35.67 7.00 16.86
C THR A 68 -34.50 6.02 16.88
N VAL A 69 -34.38 5.13 15.89
CA VAL A 69 -33.36 4.06 15.84
C VAL A 69 -31.90 4.52 16.02
N GLU A 70 -31.54 5.73 15.58
CA GLU A 70 -30.19 6.30 15.81
C GLU A 70 -29.99 6.73 17.26
N GLU A 71 -31.00 7.35 17.87
CA GLU A 71 -30.98 7.75 19.28
C GLU A 71 -30.92 6.49 20.15
N GLU A 72 -31.79 5.51 19.90
CA GLU A 72 -31.85 4.23 20.62
C GLU A 72 -30.53 3.45 20.55
N ALA A 73 -29.90 3.37 19.37
CA ALA A 73 -28.59 2.72 19.20
C ALA A 73 -27.48 3.44 19.98
N VAL A 74 -27.45 4.77 19.94
CA VAL A 74 -26.50 5.58 20.71
C VAL A 74 -26.73 5.42 22.21
N ASP A 75 -27.99 5.32 22.65
CA ASP A 75 -28.43 5.14 24.03
C ASP A 75 -28.04 3.76 24.64
N ARG A 76 -27.53 2.84 23.82
CA ARG A 76 -26.94 1.56 24.29
C ARG A 76 -25.47 1.68 24.68
N LEU A 77 -24.75 2.67 24.16
CA LEU A 77 -23.31 2.79 24.39
C LEU A 77 -23.01 3.07 25.87
N GLY A 78 -22.03 2.37 26.43
CA GLY A 78 -21.67 2.42 27.85
C GLY A 78 -22.50 1.50 28.75
N ALA A 79 -23.72 1.12 28.35
CA ALA A 79 -24.60 0.29 29.17
C ALA A 79 -23.97 -1.08 29.50
N VAL A 80 -24.05 -1.49 30.76
CA VAL A 80 -23.34 -2.66 31.29
C VAL A 80 -24.15 -3.95 31.11
N LEU A 81 -23.52 -5.01 30.58
CA LEU A 81 -24.11 -6.34 30.44
C LEU A 81 -24.31 -7.03 31.79
N ALA A 82 -25.51 -7.55 32.01
CA ALA A 82 -25.82 -8.42 33.13
C ALA A 82 -24.96 -9.70 33.08
N GLY A 83 -24.42 -10.09 34.24
CA GLY A 83 -23.59 -11.28 34.43
C GLY A 83 -22.11 -11.10 34.11
N SER A 84 -21.73 -10.35 33.05
CA SER A 84 -20.30 -10.16 32.71
C SER A 84 -19.71 -8.81 33.12
N GLY A 85 -20.53 -7.80 33.42
CA GLY A 85 -20.05 -6.47 33.83
C GLY A 85 -19.37 -5.67 32.71
N GLN A 86 -19.42 -6.14 31.47
CA GLN A 86 -18.82 -5.47 30.31
C GLN A 86 -19.76 -4.38 29.77
N SER A 87 -19.23 -3.18 29.48
CA SER A 87 -19.99 -2.15 28.75
C SER A 87 -20.19 -2.53 27.27
N ILE A 88 -21.33 -2.15 26.71
CA ILE A 88 -21.56 -2.13 25.27
C ILE A 88 -20.76 -0.99 24.67
N LEU A 89 -19.93 -1.30 23.67
CA LEU A 89 -19.03 -0.34 23.02
C LEU A 89 -19.34 -0.11 21.54
N SER A 90 -20.28 -0.89 20.99
CA SER A 90 -20.76 -0.77 19.62
C SER A 90 -22.25 -1.05 19.52
N ALA A 91 -22.94 -0.24 18.73
CA ALA A 91 -24.33 -0.41 18.35
C ALA A 91 -24.51 -0.18 16.84
N ILE A 92 -25.52 -0.80 16.24
CA ILE A 92 -25.90 -0.59 14.84
C ILE A 92 -27.36 -0.14 14.82
N ALA A 93 -27.63 1.01 14.22
CA ALA A 93 -28.99 1.40 13.86
C ALA A 93 -29.34 0.73 12.52
N LEU A 94 -30.51 0.08 12.44
CA LEU A 94 -30.98 -0.66 11.26
C LEU A 94 -32.40 -0.21 10.87
N ARG A 95 -32.53 0.47 9.73
CA ARG A 95 -33.82 0.89 9.18
C ARG A 95 -34.32 -0.18 8.21
N LEU A 96 -35.59 -0.54 8.39
CA LEU A 96 -36.21 -1.68 7.73
C LEU A 96 -37.29 -1.23 6.73
N PRO A 97 -37.32 -1.79 5.50
CA PRO A 97 -38.36 -1.49 4.51
C PRO A 97 -39.79 -1.80 5.01
N PRO A 98 -40.80 -0.92 4.81
CA PRO A 98 -42.15 -1.09 5.34
C PRO A 98 -42.84 -2.41 4.95
N ARG A 99 -42.48 -2.97 3.78
CA ARG A 99 -43.02 -4.23 3.25
C ARG A 99 -42.87 -5.44 4.18
N PHE A 100 -41.92 -5.42 5.12
CA PHE A 100 -41.77 -6.53 6.07
C PHE A 100 -42.95 -6.65 7.04
N ARG A 101 -43.72 -5.57 7.25
CA ARG A 101 -44.96 -5.58 8.04
C ARG A 101 -46.06 -6.46 7.42
N GLU A 102 -45.98 -6.75 6.12
CA GLU A 102 -46.96 -7.50 5.33
C GLU A 102 -46.59 -8.99 5.16
N ALA A 103 -45.36 -9.39 5.50
CA ALA A 103 -44.84 -10.74 5.30
C ALA A 103 -44.71 -11.49 6.64
N GLN A 104 -45.15 -12.75 6.69
CA GLN A 104 -45.08 -13.60 7.90
C GLN A 104 -44.33 -14.93 7.65
N GLY A 105 -43.77 -15.51 8.70
CA GLY A 105 -43.15 -16.85 8.68
C GLY A 105 -42.05 -17.00 7.61
N GLN A 106 -42.14 -18.06 6.80
CA GLN A 106 -41.17 -18.30 5.71
C GLN A 106 -41.18 -17.21 4.63
N THR A 107 -42.31 -16.53 4.41
CA THR A 107 -42.39 -15.40 3.48
C THR A 107 -41.57 -14.22 3.99
N LEU A 108 -41.63 -13.93 5.30
CA LEU A 108 -40.78 -12.93 5.94
C LEU A 108 -39.29 -13.31 5.86
N ARG A 109 -38.96 -14.55 6.22
CA ARG A 109 -37.58 -15.06 6.17
C ARG A 109 -36.97 -14.97 4.77
N LYS A 110 -37.76 -15.26 3.72
CA LYS A 110 -37.34 -15.10 2.33
C LYS A 110 -37.24 -13.62 1.92
N ALA A 111 -38.17 -12.77 2.36
CA ALA A 111 -38.16 -11.34 2.06
C ALA A 111 -36.95 -10.61 2.66
N ILE A 112 -36.57 -10.96 3.90
CA ILE A 112 -35.39 -10.39 4.58
C ILE A 112 -34.10 -10.96 3.99
N ARG A 113 -34.01 -12.28 3.75
CA ARG A 113 -32.84 -12.92 3.13
C ARG A 113 -32.51 -12.34 1.76
N ASN A 114 -33.54 -12.02 0.97
CA ASN A 114 -33.39 -11.51 -0.39
C ASN A 114 -33.40 -9.97 -0.45
N ALA A 115 -33.38 -9.27 0.68
CA ALA A 115 -33.30 -7.81 0.71
C ALA A 115 -31.87 -7.35 0.47
N ASN A 116 -31.73 -6.26 -0.29
CA ASN A 116 -30.47 -5.53 -0.54
C ASN A 116 -30.60 -4.03 -0.21
N ASP A 117 -31.71 -3.65 0.42
CA ASP A 117 -32.13 -2.30 0.77
C ASP A 117 -32.40 -2.15 2.27
N LEU A 118 -31.74 -2.97 3.11
CA LEU A 118 -31.61 -2.69 4.53
C LEU A 118 -30.65 -1.51 4.69
N GLU A 119 -31.03 -0.50 5.46
CA GLU A 119 -30.20 0.68 5.70
C GLU A 119 -29.57 0.60 7.09
N PHE A 120 -28.25 0.72 7.21
CA PHE A 120 -27.56 0.62 8.50
C PHE A 120 -26.44 1.64 8.72
N ALA A 121 -26.26 2.02 9.99
CA ALA A 121 -25.20 2.88 10.49
C ALA A 121 -24.64 2.30 11.80
N HIS A 122 -23.31 2.23 11.90
CA HIS A 122 -22.58 1.75 13.08
C HIS A 122 -22.16 2.91 13.97
N TYR A 123 -22.30 2.73 15.28
CA TYR A 123 -21.89 3.63 16.32
C TYR A 123 -20.90 2.93 17.25
N ALA A 124 -19.77 3.56 17.53
CA ALA A 124 -18.77 3.05 18.47
C ALA A 124 -18.35 4.13 19.47
N GLY A 125 -18.39 3.81 20.76
CA GLY A 125 -18.11 4.76 21.84
C GLY A 125 -18.19 4.13 23.22
N ARG A 126 -17.72 4.86 24.25
CA ARG A 126 -17.84 4.41 25.66
C ARG A 126 -19.13 4.89 26.34
N SER A 127 -19.84 5.81 25.71
CA SER A 127 -21.05 6.46 26.24
C SER A 127 -21.74 7.24 25.11
N PRO A 128 -23.01 7.64 25.28
CA PRO A 128 -23.76 8.38 24.25
C PRO A 128 -23.10 9.70 23.83
N ASP A 129 -22.45 10.40 24.76
CA ASP A 129 -21.75 11.67 24.55
C ASP A 129 -20.38 11.53 23.84
N LYS A 130 -19.83 10.31 23.77
CA LYS A 130 -18.49 10.02 23.21
C LYS A 130 -18.57 8.88 22.20
N THR A 131 -19.37 9.12 21.17
CA THR A 131 -19.63 8.19 20.07
C THR A 131 -19.02 8.64 18.74
N THR A 132 -18.70 7.68 17.88
CA THR A 132 -18.27 7.86 16.49
C THR A 132 -19.26 7.12 15.60
N ARG A 133 -19.73 7.77 14.52
CA ARG A 133 -20.70 7.20 13.56
C ARG A 133 -20.00 6.81 12.25
N PHE A 134 -20.27 5.61 11.77
CA PHE A 134 -19.85 5.11 10.46
C PHE A 134 -21.08 4.63 9.65
N PRO A 135 -21.37 5.19 8.47
CA PRO A 135 -20.65 6.27 7.78
C PRO A 135 -20.80 7.59 8.56
N THR A 136 -19.95 8.57 8.27
CA THR A 136 -19.99 9.87 8.98
C THR A 136 -21.33 10.60 8.79
N SER A 137 -22.02 10.32 7.68
CA SER A 137 -23.36 10.82 7.35
C SER A 137 -24.05 9.87 6.37
N GLY A 138 -25.39 9.87 6.34
CA GLY A 138 -26.19 8.98 5.50
C GLY A 138 -26.19 7.52 5.98
N TRP A 139 -26.66 6.59 5.14
CA TRP A 139 -26.83 5.18 5.50
C TRP A 139 -26.07 4.28 4.54
N LEU A 140 -25.46 3.20 5.03
CA LEU A 140 -25.03 2.10 4.15
C LEU A 140 -26.28 1.32 3.76
N SER A 141 -26.32 0.78 2.54
CA SER A 141 -27.37 -0.13 2.09
C SER A 141 -26.78 -1.53 1.88
N GLY A 142 -27.60 -2.56 2.07
CA GLY A 142 -27.22 -3.95 1.80
C GLY A 142 -28.25 -4.96 2.29
N GLY A 143 -27.87 -6.23 2.35
CA GLY A 143 -28.66 -7.31 2.91
C GLY A 143 -28.13 -7.83 4.24
N ILE A 144 -28.53 -9.05 4.58
CA ILE A 144 -28.12 -9.73 5.83
C ILE A 144 -26.61 -10.05 5.83
N HIS A 145 -26.00 -10.34 4.68
CA HIS A 145 -24.56 -10.61 4.60
C HIS A 145 -23.76 -9.34 4.95
N GLU A 146 -24.15 -8.20 4.40
CA GLU A 146 -23.52 -6.91 4.67
C GLU A 146 -23.70 -6.47 6.13
N LEU A 147 -24.88 -6.70 6.71
CA LEU A 147 -25.14 -6.48 8.14
C LEU A 147 -24.27 -7.40 9.02
N SER A 148 -24.11 -8.68 8.64
CA SER A 148 -23.25 -9.64 9.33
C SER A 148 -21.78 -9.21 9.31
N LEU A 149 -21.26 -8.76 8.16
CA LEU A 149 -19.89 -8.26 8.02
C LEU A 149 -19.68 -6.97 8.83
N LEU A 150 -20.66 -6.05 8.84
CA LEU A 150 -20.59 -4.84 9.66
C LEU A 150 -20.60 -5.19 11.16
N ALA A 151 -21.47 -6.11 11.59
CA ALA A 151 -21.54 -6.55 12.98
C ALA A 151 -20.24 -7.25 13.44
N GLN A 152 -19.61 -8.05 12.57
CA GLN A 152 -18.27 -8.61 12.85
C GLN A 152 -17.19 -7.52 12.95
N SER A 153 -17.22 -6.49 12.11
CA SER A 153 -16.31 -5.35 12.26
C SER A 153 -16.63 -4.49 13.48
N ALA A 154 -17.89 -4.46 13.95
CA ALA A 154 -18.35 -3.66 15.07
C ALA A 154 -17.99 -4.28 16.43
N SER A 155 -17.81 -5.60 16.53
CA SER A 155 -17.30 -6.27 17.74
C SER A 155 -15.82 -5.92 18.05
N MET A 156 -15.19 -5.19 17.12
CA MET A 156 -13.79 -4.75 17.13
C MET A 156 -13.64 -3.21 17.03
N PRO A 157 -14.10 -2.41 18.01
CA PRO A 157 -14.03 -0.94 17.95
C PRO A 157 -12.59 -0.44 17.78
N SER A 158 -12.38 0.49 16.82
CA SER A 158 -11.04 1.01 16.49
C SER A 158 -10.31 1.60 17.69
N PHE A 159 -11.03 2.31 18.58
CA PHE A 159 -10.45 2.93 19.76
C PHE A 159 -9.93 1.93 20.81
N LEU A 160 -10.45 0.69 20.85
CA LEU A 160 -9.88 -0.37 21.69
C LEU A 160 -8.57 -0.89 21.10
N VAL A 161 -8.48 -0.97 19.77
CA VAL A 161 -7.23 -1.31 19.07
C VAL A 161 -6.18 -0.21 19.29
N ASP A 162 -6.57 1.07 19.29
CA ASP A 162 -5.70 2.20 19.69
C ASP A 162 -5.22 2.07 21.15
N GLU A 163 -6.12 1.84 22.10
CA GLU A 163 -5.79 1.70 23.52
C GLU A 163 -4.82 0.52 23.77
N ALA A 164 -5.13 -0.66 23.24
CA ALA A 164 -4.28 -1.84 23.36
C ALA A 164 -2.91 -1.66 22.68
N ALA A 165 -2.85 -0.97 21.53
CA ALA A 165 -1.59 -0.63 20.87
C ALA A 165 -0.74 0.33 21.71
N ASN A 166 -1.36 1.33 22.36
CA ASN A 166 -0.66 2.26 23.26
C ASN A 166 -0.11 1.54 24.52
N ILE A 167 -0.89 0.64 25.13
CA ILE A 167 -0.45 -0.18 26.28
C ILE A 167 0.74 -1.06 25.87
N LEU A 168 0.67 -1.70 24.69
CA LEU A 168 1.75 -2.54 24.17
C LEU A 168 2.99 -1.71 23.81
N GLU A 169 2.84 -0.51 23.23
CA GLU A 169 3.95 0.42 22.99
C GLU A 169 4.66 0.80 24.29
N MET A 170 3.90 1.23 25.31
CA MET A 170 4.43 1.59 26.63
C MET A 170 5.19 0.43 27.27
N GLY A 171 4.59 -0.76 27.27
CA GLY A 171 5.19 -1.97 27.82
C GLY A 171 6.46 -2.40 27.12
N VAL A 172 6.48 -2.37 25.78
CA VAL A 172 7.68 -2.63 24.97
C VAL A 172 8.77 -1.60 25.24
N ASN A 173 8.44 -0.31 25.31
CA ASN A 173 9.45 0.73 25.57
C ASN A 173 10.08 0.58 26.97
N ALA A 174 9.29 0.26 28.00
CA ALA A 174 9.80 -0.04 29.33
C ALA A 174 10.67 -1.31 29.36
N ALA A 175 10.22 -2.39 28.75
CA ALA A 175 11.00 -3.63 28.63
C ALA A 175 12.32 -3.42 27.85
N ALA A 176 12.29 -2.61 26.79
CA ALA A 176 13.45 -2.31 25.96
C ALA A 176 14.49 -1.44 26.70
N TYR A 177 14.06 -0.62 27.66
CA TYR A 177 14.95 0.09 28.57
C TYR A 177 15.73 -0.88 29.47
N HIS A 178 15.07 -1.89 30.06
CA HIS A 178 15.76 -2.95 30.81
C HIS A 178 16.76 -3.71 29.94
N LEU A 179 16.40 -4.04 28.69
CA LEU A 179 17.32 -4.68 27.75
C LEU A 179 18.51 -3.77 27.36
N ASN A 180 18.35 -2.44 27.38
CA ASN A 180 19.48 -1.54 27.19
C ASN A 180 20.48 -1.61 28.35
N LEU A 181 20.00 -1.57 29.60
CA LEU A 181 20.86 -1.72 30.79
C LEU A 181 21.59 -3.08 30.80
N ILE A 182 20.95 -4.13 30.26
CA ILE A 182 21.60 -5.43 30.02
C ILE A 182 22.68 -5.32 28.94
N ALA A 183 22.43 -4.63 27.82
CA ALA A 183 23.42 -4.44 26.77
C ALA A 183 24.66 -3.66 27.26
N ASP A 184 24.46 -2.60 28.06
CA ASP A 184 25.54 -1.78 28.62
C ASP A 184 26.44 -2.58 29.60
N SER A 185 25.85 -3.51 30.35
CA SER A 185 26.55 -4.32 31.37
C SER A 185 27.03 -5.70 30.88
N HIS A 186 26.41 -6.24 29.82
CA HIS A 186 26.62 -7.59 29.30
C HIS A 186 26.59 -7.61 27.77
N ALA A 187 27.38 -6.75 27.12
CA ALA A 187 27.39 -6.56 25.66
C ALA A 187 27.38 -7.87 24.85
N GLY A 188 28.15 -8.88 25.26
CA GLY A 188 28.19 -10.18 24.57
C GLY A 188 26.87 -10.98 24.60
N ALA A 189 26.00 -10.77 25.59
CA ALA A 189 24.65 -11.35 25.58
C ALA A 189 23.76 -10.62 24.57
N PHE A 190 23.85 -9.29 24.50
CA PHE A 190 23.11 -8.50 23.52
C PHE A 190 23.58 -8.78 22.08
N SER A 191 24.88 -8.94 21.83
CA SER A 191 25.40 -9.34 20.52
C SER A 191 24.82 -10.67 20.01
N ARG A 192 24.50 -11.62 20.90
CA ARG A 192 23.84 -12.86 20.51
C ARG A 192 22.35 -12.67 20.22
N ILE A 193 21.63 -11.83 20.96
CA ILE A 193 20.24 -11.42 20.62
C ILE A 193 20.20 -10.70 19.25
N VAL A 194 21.19 -9.84 18.97
CA VAL A 194 21.34 -9.16 17.66
C VAL A 194 21.58 -10.16 16.53
N ALA A 195 22.38 -11.19 16.78
CA ALA A 195 22.61 -12.29 15.83
C ALA A 195 21.33 -13.12 15.59
N GLU A 196 20.62 -13.56 16.63
CA GLU A 196 19.36 -14.31 16.52
C GLU A 196 18.28 -13.55 15.72
N LEU A 197 18.24 -12.22 15.83
CA LEU A 197 17.32 -11.37 15.08
C LEU A 197 17.81 -11.02 13.66
N HIS A 198 19.08 -11.31 13.33
CA HIS A 198 19.76 -10.85 12.12
C HIS A 198 19.60 -9.34 11.87
N GLN A 199 19.79 -8.52 12.92
CA GLN A 199 19.67 -7.07 12.86
C GLN A 199 20.99 -6.37 13.22
N GLN A 200 21.03 -5.04 13.13
CA GLN A 200 22.13 -4.24 13.69
C GLN A 200 21.80 -3.83 15.13
N ASP A 201 22.80 -3.56 15.97
CA ASP A 201 22.56 -2.98 17.30
C ASP A 201 21.78 -1.66 17.18
N SER A 202 20.54 -1.64 17.69
CA SER A 202 19.70 -0.46 17.69
C SER A 202 18.59 -0.51 18.74
N VAL A 203 18.00 0.64 19.05
CA VAL A 203 16.76 0.74 19.86
C VAL A 203 15.62 -0.09 19.24
N GLN A 204 15.58 -0.20 17.91
CA GLN A 204 14.55 -0.96 17.18
C GLN A 204 14.71 -2.47 17.39
N THR A 205 15.95 -2.96 17.45
CA THR A 205 16.26 -4.36 17.74
C THR A 205 15.93 -4.74 19.18
N ARG A 206 16.15 -3.81 20.13
CA ARG A 206 15.66 -3.97 21.52
C ARG A 206 14.13 -4.04 21.54
N ARG A 207 13.42 -3.11 20.89
CA ARG A 207 11.95 -3.14 20.78
C ARG A 207 11.44 -4.43 20.13
N MET A 208 12.04 -4.87 19.02
CA MET A 208 11.68 -6.11 18.34
C MET A 208 11.81 -7.32 19.27
N ALA A 209 12.93 -7.46 19.99
CA ALA A 209 13.10 -8.51 20.98
C ALA A 209 11.98 -8.50 22.05
N MET A 210 11.57 -7.33 22.53
CA MET A 210 10.51 -7.23 23.54
C MET A 210 9.10 -7.50 23.00
N ILE A 211 8.81 -7.11 21.75
CA ILE A 211 7.56 -7.46 21.06
C ILE A 211 7.43 -8.99 20.98
N ILE A 212 8.50 -9.68 20.60
CA ILE A 212 8.55 -11.15 20.52
C ILE A 212 8.30 -11.79 21.89
N LEU A 213 8.95 -11.28 22.95
CA LEU A 213 8.75 -11.81 24.31
C LEU A 213 7.34 -11.51 24.86
N ILE A 214 6.77 -10.33 24.63
CA ILE A 214 5.40 -10.00 25.07
C ILE A 214 4.38 -10.83 24.29
N ASN A 215 4.60 -11.04 22.99
CA ASN A 215 3.78 -11.93 22.17
C ASN A 215 3.78 -13.35 22.74
N ALA A 216 4.96 -13.90 23.07
CA ALA A 216 5.06 -15.21 23.72
C ALA A 216 4.34 -15.26 25.10
N CYS A 217 4.42 -14.21 25.92
CA CYS A 217 3.65 -14.12 27.17
C CYS A 217 2.13 -14.09 26.94
N LEU A 218 1.65 -13.38 25.92
CA LEU A 218 0.22 -13.33 25.58
C LEU A 218 -0.30 -14.67 25.08
N PHE A 219 0.45 -15.35 24.21
CA PHE A 219 0.11 -16.71 23.76
C PHE A 219 0.20 -17.72 24.91
N HIS A 220 1.15 -17.59 25.84
CA HIS A 220 1.24 -18.45 27.02
C HIS A 220 -0.07 -18.39 27.82
N GLU A 221 -0.58 -17.20 28.13
CA GLU A 221 -1.87 -17.05 28.81
C GLU A 221 -3.07 -17.58 28.02
N GLN A 222 -3.09 -17.42 26.69
CA GLN A 222 -4.16 -17.96 25.85
C GLN A 222 -4.14 -19.49 25.74
N LEU A 223 -2.99 -20.13 25.95
CA LEU A 223 -2.79 -21.59 25.84
C LEU A 223 -2.79 -22.32 27.19
N ALA A 224 -2.60 -21.61 28.30
CA ALA A 224 -2.57 -22.19 29.65
C ALA A 224 -3.89 -22.89 30.00
N GLY A 225 -3.80 -24.11 30.52
CA GLY A 225 -4.99 -24.93 30.82
C GLY A 225 -5.82 -25.35 29.59
N GLY A 226 -5.27 -25.23 28.38
CA GLY A 226 -5.94 -25.62 27.14
C GLY A 226 -6.20 -27.14 27.03
N SER A 227 -6.86 -27.56 25.95
CA SER A 227 -7.17 -28.97 25.71
C SER A 227 -5.93 -29.81 25.34
N GLY A 228 -5.99 -31.11 25.63
CA GLY A 228 -4.91 -32.05 25.29
C GLY A 228 -3.65 -31.80 26.14
N GLU A 229 -2.48 -31.78 25.49
CA GLU A 229 -1.19 -31.60 26.17
C GLU A 229 -1.04 -30.23 26.85
N LEU A 230 -1.79 -29.21 26.38
CA LEU A 230 -1.82 -27.88 26.97
C LEU A 230 -2.44 -27.83 28.38
N GLN A 231 -3.18 -28.86 28.79
CA GLN A 231 -3.78 -28.93 30.13
C GLN A 231 -2.74 -28.89 31.27
N HIS A 232 -1.48 -29.16 30.95
CA HIS A 232 -0.34 -29.17 31.87
C HIS A 232 0.50 -27.88 31.82
N VAL A 233 0.13 -26.91 30.98
CA VAL A 233 0.72 -25.57 30.93
C VAL A 233 0.03 -24.69 31.96
N ARG A 234 0.79 -24.15 32.92
CA ARG A 234 0.29 -23.26 33.98
C ARG A 234 0.29 -21.82 33.49
N SER A 235 -0.70 -21.00 33.89
CA SER A 235 -0.67 -19.56 33.63
C SER A 235 0.43 -18.86 34.43
N LEU A 236 0.85 -17.68 33.97
CA LEU A 236 1.81 -16.79 34.63
C LEU A 236 1.34 -16.42 36.04
N ASP A 237 0.03 -16.27 36.25
CA ASP A 237 -0.58 -16.02 37.56
C ASP A 237 -0.33 -17.19 38.54
N ILE A 238 -0.64 -18.43 38.13
CA ILE A 238 -0.38 -19.64 38.94
C ILE A 238 1.12 -19.78 39.24
N LEU A 239 1.98 -19.50 38.26
CA LEU A 239 3.44 -19.63 38.42
C LEU A 239 4.01 -18.59 39.40
N GLU A 240 3.43 -17.40 39.49
CA GLU A 240 3.83 -16.35 40.43
C GLU A 240 3.32 -16.64 41.86
N GLU A 241 2.10 -17.17 41.99
CA GLU A 241 1.57 -17.67 43.27
C GLU A 241 2.42 -18.83 43.84
N GLU A 242 2.83 -19.77 42.99
CA GLU A 242 3.66 -20.92 43.37
C GLU A 242 5.13 -20.55 43.63
N THR A 243 5.64 -19.46 43.05
CA THR A 243 7.04 -19.02 43.21
C THR A 243 7.13 -17.49 43.09
N PRO A 244 7.17 -16.77 44.23
CA PRO A 244 7.34 -15.32 44.24
C PRO A 244 8.61 -14.88 43.52
N GLY A 245 8.46 -14.06 42.47
CA GLY A 245 9.55 -13.67 41.55
C GLY A 245 9.69 -14.66 40.40
N LEU A 246 8.99 -14.39 39.29
CA LEU A 246 9.03 -15.22 38.08
C LEU A 246 10.44 -15.25 37.45
N HIS A 247 11.18 -16.33 37.68
CA HIS A 247 12.51 -16.53 37.12
C HIS A 247 12.47 -17.06 35.68
N LYS A 248 13.44 -16.66 34.84
CA LYS A 248 13.55 -17.12 33.44
C LYS A 248 13.56 -18.64 33.27
N SER A 249 14.07 -19.39 34.26
CA SER A 249 14.11 -20.86 34.23
C SER A 249 12.72 -21.48 34.25
N ILE A 250 11.77 -20.87 34.96
CA ILE A 250 10.38 -21.33 35.10
C ILE A 250 9.63 -21.06 33.81
N ILE A 251 9.68 -19.82 33.31
CA ILE A 251 9.05 -19.44 32.02
C ILE A 251 9.60 -20.29 30.87
N ARG A 252 10.92 -20.46 30.77
CA ARG A 252 11.55 -21.33 29.75
C ARG A 252 11.23 -22.82 29.93
N ARG A 253 10.71 -23.27 31.08
CA ARG A 253 10.23 -24.65 31.25
C ARG A 253 8.81 -24.81 30.70
N GLU A 254 7.92 -23.87 31.00
CA GLU A 254 6.55 -23.90 30.50
C GLU A 254 6.50 -23.67 28.98
N TRP A 255 7.27 -22.71 28.45
CA TRP A 255 7.38 -22.50 27.00
C TRP A 255 7.93 -23.72 26.25
N ARG A 256 8.78 -24.54 26.87
CA ARG A 256 9.22 -25.82 26.28
C ARG A 256 8.12 -26.87 26.24
N LYS A 257 7.16 -26.86 27.17
CA LYS A 257 5.95 -27.70 27.04
C LYS A 257 5.11 -27.23 25.86
N ILE A 258 4.88 -25.91 25.76
CA ILE A 258 4.11 -25.32 24.67
C ILE A 258 4.74 -25.64 23.30
N LEU A 259 6.07 -25.63 23.19
CA LEU A 259 6.78 -26.06 21.97
C LEU A 259 6.51 -27.50 21.54
N GLN A 260 6.23 -28.42 22.48
CA GLN A 260 5.90 -29.81 22.15
C GLN A 260 4.53 -29.93 21.46
N VAL A 261 3.66 -28.94 21.65
CA VAL A 261 2.28 -28.90 21.12
C VAL A 261 2.16 -28.03 19.84
N ASN A 262 3.28 -27.85 19.11
CA ASN A 262 3.38 -27.08 17.87
C ASN A 262 3.02 -25.58 17.95
N TYR A 263 3.71 -24.83 18.82
CA TYR A 263 3.80 -23.36 18.71
C TYR A 263 5.25 -22.89 18.49
N TRP A 264 6.04 -23.72 17.79
CA TRP A 264 7.41 -23.42 17.37
C TRP A 264 7.61 -22.05 16.75
N PRO A 265 6.73 -21.55 15.85
CA PRO A 265 6.94 -20.25 15.24
C PRO A 265 6.93 -19.10 16.24
N ILE A 266 6.25 -19.26 17.38
CA ILE A 266 6.10 -18.23 18.41
C ILE A 266 7.18 -18.36 19.50
N PHE A 267 7.31 -19.54 20.09
CA PHE A 267 8.03 -19.70 21.36
C PHE A 267 9.53 -19.97 21.23
N ASP A 268 10.03 -20.43 20.08
CA ASP A 268 11.45 -20.79 19.97
C ASP A 268 12.37 -19.57 19.94
N ILE A 269 12.13 -18.62 19.03
CA ILE A 269 12.91 -17.36 18.99
C ILE A 269 12.76 -16.59 20.31
N ALA A 270 11.61 -16.67 20.98
CA ALA A 270 11.41 -16.13 22.33
C ALA A 270 12.26 -16.87 23.38
N LEU A 271 12.36 -18.20 23.34
CA LEU A 271 13.24 -19.01 24.20
C LEU A 271 14.74 -18.77 23.95
N ARG A 272 15.13 -18.46 22.70
CA ARG A 272 16.49 -18.08 22.31
C ARG A 272 16.84 -16.71 22.89
N ILE A 273 16.04 -15.68 22.59
CA ILE A 273 16.20 -14.32 23.15
C ILE A 273 16.23 -14.34 24.69
N LEU A 274 15.24 -14.96 25.34
CA LEU A 274 15.19 -15.04 26.81
C LEU A 274 16.30 -15.94 27.40
N GLY A 275 16.83 -16.87 26.61
CA GLY A 275 17.97 -17.71 26.97
C GLY A 275 19.23 -16.87 27.22
N GLU A 276 19.50 -15.93 26.31
CA GLU A 276 20.69 -15.08 26.32
C GLU A 276 20.74 -14.07 27.46
N ILE A 277 19.59 -13.65 28.00
CA ILE A 277 19.51 -12.63 29.04
C ILE A 277 20.04 -13.18 30.37
N PRO A 278 21.05 -12.57 31.01
CA PRO A 278 21.59 -13.00 32.31
C PRO A 278 20.52 -13.17 33.41
N THR A 279 20.66 -14.19 34.27
CA THR A 279 19.57 -14.63 35.17
C THR A 279 19.09 -13.56 36.15
N LEU A 280 19.98 -12.85 36.82
CA LEU A 280 19.60 -11.82 37.80
C LEU A 280 18.92 -10.62 37.11
N GLN A 281 19.45 -10.24 35.95
CA GLN A 281 18.96 -9.12 35.15
C GLN A 281 17.64 -9.45 34.42
N SER A 282 17.31 -10.73 34.25
CA SER A 282 16.04 -11.16 33.64
C SER A 282 14.81 -10.89 34.51
N ILE A 283 14.96 -10.75 35.83
CA ILE A 283 13.83 -10.60 36.77
C ILE A 283 13.00 -9.33 36.51
N PRO A 284 13.55 -8.09 36.58
CA PRO A 284 12.75 -6.88 36.35
C PRO A 284 12.22 -6.78 34.92
N LEU A 285 12.92 -7.40 33.95
CA LEU A 285 12.42 -7.52 32.60
C LEU A 285 11.18 -8.42 32.55
N ILE A 286 11.24 -9.62 33.14
CA ILE A 286 10.10 -10.56 33.19
C ILE A 286 8.90 -9.93 33.88
N GLU A 287 9.10 -9.27 35.02
CA GLU A 287 8.04 -8.52 35.70
C GLU A 287 7.36 -7.53 34.74
N GLN A 288 8.13 -6.73 34.00
CA GLN A 288 7.59 -5.78 33.02
C GLN A 288 6.87 -6.47 31.84
N LEU A 289 7.37 -7.60 31.35
CA LEU A 289 6.72 -8.39 30.28
C LEU A 289 5.36 -8.96 30.76
N VAL A 290 5.32 -9.52 31.97
CA VAL A 290 4.12 -10.12 32.58
C VAL A 290 3.09 -9.04 32.92
N LEU A 291 3.50 -7.92 33.51
CA LEU A 291 2.62 -6.77 33.77
C LEU A 291 2.01 -6.21 32.48
N THR A 292 2.77 -6.17 31.39
CA THR A 292 2.26 -5.74 30.07
C THR A 292 1.23 -6.73 29.54
N ALA A 293 1.54 -8.03 29.56
CA ALA A 293 0.61 -9.08 29.12
C ALA A 293 -0.71 -9.07 29.93
N ARG A 294 -0.62 -8.99 31.26
CA ARG A 294 -1.77 -8.85 32.17
C ARG A 294 -2.62 -7.62 31.85
N SER A 295 -2.00 -6.46 31.61
CA SER A 295 -2.71 -5.21 31.31
C SER A 295 -3.50 -5.28 29.98
N LEU A 296 -3.04 -6.09 29.04
CA LEU A 296 -3.72 -6.34 27.76
C LEU A 296 -4.82 -7.41 27.88
N LEU A 297 -4.73 -8.33 28.85
CA LEU A 297 -5.70 -9.43 29.04
C LEU A 297 -6.79 -9.12 30.07
N SER A 298 -6.53 -8.25 31.05
CA SER A 298 -7.44 -7.90 32.15
C SER A 298 -8.71 -7.18 31.68
N ASN A 299 -8.57 -6.27 30.72
CA ASN A 299 -9.67 -5.49 30.14
C ASN A 299 -10.42 -6.24 29.01
N ASN A 300 -10.19 -7.55 28.84
CA ASN A 300 -10.54 -8.33 27.63
C ASN A 300 -9.91 -7.78 26.32
N LEU A 301 -9.01 -6.81 26.41
CA LEU A 301 -8.44 -6.06 25.28
C LEU A 301 -7.65 -6.90 24.29
N LEU A 302 -7.19 -8.11 24.63
CA LEU A 302 -6.54 -9.07 23.72
C LEU A 302 -6.93 -10.53 23.97
N ARG A 303 -8.17 -10.79 24.43
CA ARG A 303 -8.64 -12.19 24.62
C ARG A 303 -9.21 -12.83 23.35
N SER A 304 -9.77 -12.04 22.43
CA SER A 304 -10.07 -12.50 21.07
C SER A 304 -8.81 -12.45 20.22
N HIS A 305 -8.53 -13.54 19.50
CA HIS A 305 -7.24 -13.72 18.86
C HIS A 305 -7.07 -12.82 17.61
N ASP A 306 -8.17 -12.50 16.92
CA ASP A 306 -8.22 -11.43 15.89
C ASP A 306 -7.80 -10.05 16.44
N LEU A 307 -8.12 -9.75 17.71
CA LEU A 307 -7.74 -8.49 18.36
C LEU A 307 -6.24 -8.45 18.63
N THR A 308 -5.68 -9.56 19.14
CA THR A 308 -4.24 -9.73 19.35
C THR A 308 -3.49 -9.45 18.05
N GLY A 309 -3.83 -10.14 16.96
CA GLY A 309 -3.22 -9.93 15.64
C GLY A 309 -3.34 -8.48 15.15
N THR A 310 -4.52 -7.86 15.25
CA THR A 310 -4.77 -6.49 14.77
C THR A 310 -3.95 -5.45 15.54
N VAL A 311 -3.79 -5.60 16.85
CA VAL A 311 -3.00 -4.69 17.70
C VAL A 311 -1.51 -4.81 17.41
N PHE A 312 -0.99 -6.04 17.27
CA PHE A 312 0.40 -6.25 16.84
C PHE A 312 0.65 -5.63 15.45
N GLN A 313 -0.21 -5.90 14.46
CA GLN A 313 -0.11 -5.27 13.12
C GLN A 313 -0.06 -3.74 13.20
N LYS A 314 -0.95 -3.12 13.99
CA LYS A 314 -1.04 -1.67 14.12
C LYS A 314 0.22 -1.07 14.73
N LEU A 315 0.73 -1.67 15.80
CA LEU A 315 1.94 -1.23 16.48
C LEU A 315 3.19 -1.41 15.61
N ILE A 316 3.32 -2.55 14.93
CA ILE A 316 4.46 -2.84 14.07
C ILE A 316 4.45 -1.93 12.82
N ALA A 317 3.28 -1.50 12.36
CA ALA A 317 3.14 -0.53 11.28
C ALA A 317 3.49 0.93 11.67
N ASP A 318 3.67 1.28 12.94
CA ASP A 318 4.14 2.63 13.32
C ASP A 318 5.66 2.75 13.14
N ARG A 319 6.10 3.61 12.22
CA ARG A 319 7.52 3.82 11.92
C ARG A 319 8.31 4.49 13.05
N LYS A 320 7.65 5.24 13.95
CA LYS A 320 8.27 5.75 15.19
C LYS A 320 8.67 4.62 16.11
N PHE A 321 7.95 3.51 16.03
CA PHE A 321 8.11 2.34 16.87
C PHE A 321 9.11 1.34 16.26
N LEU A 322 8.81 0.84 15.05
CA LEU A 322 9.68 -0.01 14.23
C LEU A 322 9.79 0.61 12.83
N ALA A 323 10.98 1.07 12.42
CA ALA A 323 11.12 1.90 11.21
C ALA A 323 11.08 1.14 9.87
N ALA A 324 10.01 0.37 9.64
CA ALA A 324 9.77 -0.44 8.47
C ALA A 324 8.53 0.03 7.70
N PHE A 325 8.53 -0.20 6.39
CA PHE A 325 7.50 0.31 5.47
C PHE A 325 6.34 -0.68 5.27
N TYR A 326 5.76 -1.18 6.37
CA TYR A 326 4.71 -2.20 6.31
C TYR A 326 3.38 -1.65 5.78
N THR A 327 2.59 -2.53 5.16
CA THR A 327 1.24 -2.21 4.66
C THR A 327 0.30 -1.94 5.83
N LYS A 328 -0.52 -0.88 5.75
CA LYS A 328 -1.53 -0.59 6.77
C LYS A 328 -2.62 -1.67 6.77
N PRO A 329 -3.15 -2.12 7.93
CA PRO A 329 -4.19 -3.14 7.99
C PRO A 329 -5.43 -2.82 7.14
N ALA A 330 -5.88 -1.57 7.12
CA ALA A 330 -6.99 -1.12 6.27
C ALA A 330 -6.67 -1.27 4.76
N SER A 331 -5.44 -0.95 4.35
CA SER A 331 -5.02 -1.11 2.95
C SER A 331 -4.89 -2.58 2.55
N ALA A 332 -4.42 -3.43 3.46
CA ALA A 332 -4.39 -4.89 3.28
C ALA A 332 -5.80 -5.47 3.14
N ALA A 333 -6.75 -5.02 3.98
CA ALA A 333 -8.15 -5.41 3.89
C ALA A 333 -8.82 -4.96 2.58
N LEU A 334 -8.52 -3.76 2.07
CA LEU A 334 -8.99 -3.31 0.75
C LEU A 334 -8.47 -4.23 -0.37
N LEU A 335 -7.16 -4.51 -0.37
CA LEU A 335 -6.53 -5.34 -1.39
C LEU A 335 -7.06 -6.79 -1.34
N ALA A 336 -7.19 -7.36 -0.14
CA ALA A 336 -7.76 -8.69 0.06
C ALA A 336 -9.24 -8.76 -0.35
N ALA A 337 -10.09 -7.79 0.02
CA ALA A 337 -11.51 -7.80 -0.34
C ALA A 337 -11.78 -7.64 -1.84
N LEU A 338 -10.87 -7.00 -2.58
CA LEU A 338 -10.91 -6.94 -4.04
C LEU A 338 -10.36 -8.22 -4.70
N ALA A 339 -9.29 -8.78 -4.15
CA ALA A 339 -8.66 -9.99 -4.69
C ALA A 339 -9.41 -11.29 -4.34
N VAL A 340 -10.19 -11.29 -3.25
CA VAL A 340 -10.91 -12.44 -2.69
C VAL A 340 -12.37 -12.06 -2.45
N ASN A 341 -13.25 -12.53 -3.32
CA ASN A 341 -14.69 -12.26 -3.31
C ASN A 341 -15.47 -13.50 -3.76
N GLU A 342 -16.80 -13.44 -3.67
CA GLU A 342 -17.70 -14.56 -3.98
C GLU A 342 -17.51 -15.05 -5.43
N ASP A 343 -17.31 -14.12 -6.36
CA ASP A 343 -17.21 -14.35 -7.80
C ASP A 343 -15.87 -14.95 -8.27
N ASN A 344 -14.86 -15.07 -7.39
CA ASN A 344 -13.51 -15.48 -7.77
C ASN A 344 -12.88 -16.54 -6.85
N LEU A 345 -11.72 -17.05 -7.28
CA LEU A 345 -10.99 -18.21 -6.73
C LEU A 345 -11.77 -19.54 -6.75
N LEU A 346 -12.93 -19.62 -6.08
CA LEU A 346 -13.73 -20.85 -5.94
C LEU A 346 -15.15 -20.74 -6.53
N GLY A 347 -15.69 -19.52 -6.68
CA GLY A 347 -17.07 -19.29 -7.08
C GLY A 347 -18.11 -19.68 -6.01
N ASP A 348 -19.37 -19.32 -6.26
CA ASP A 348 -20.47 -19.31 -5.29
C ASP A 348 -20.60 -20.58 -4.43
N SER A 349 -20.51 -21.77 -5.04
CA SER A 349 -20.64 -23.05 -4.32
C SER A 349 -19.36 -23.50 -3.63
N GLY A 350 -18.19 -23.09 -4.13
CA GLY A 350 -16.90 -23.56 -3.62
C GLY A 350 -16.57 -23.00 -2.24
N TRP A 351 -17.05 -21.80 -1.93
CA TRP A 351 -16.95 -21.22 -0.57
C TRP A 351 -17.69 -22.04 0.49
N ALA A 352 -18.76 -22.76 0.13
CA ALA A 352 -19.45 -23.68 1.04
C ALA A 352 -18.69 -24.99 1.28
N ASN A 353 -17.77 -25.38 0.38
CA ASN A 353 -17.09 -26.67 0.41
C ASN A 353 -15.73 -26.58 1.13
N PRO A 354 -15.57 -27.20 2.32
CA PRO A 354 -14.29 -27.16 3.04
C PRO A 354 -13.13 -27.76 2.23
N GLY A 355 -13.38 -28.74 1.35
CA GLY A 355 -12.34 -29.37 0.53
C GLY A 355 -11.77 -28.44 -0.54
N GLU A 356 -12.62 -27.60 -1.14
CA GLU A 356 -12.20 -26.61 -2.13
C GLU A 356 -11.45 -25.44 -1.47
N VAL A 357 -11.96 -24.91 -0.35
CA VAL A 357 -11.28 -23.87 0.43
C VAL A 357 -9.90 -24.35 0.89
N LYS A 358 -9.80 -25.60 1.37
CA LYS A 358 -8.54 -26.25 1.74
C LYS A 358 -7.54 -26.43 0.59
N SER A 359 -8.02 -26.50 -0.65
CA SER A 359 -7.19 -26.70 -1.84
C SER A 359 -6.57 -25.42 -2.40
N LEU A 360 -7.04 -24.24 -1.94
CA LEU A 360 -6.50 -22.94 -2.34
C LEU A 360 -5.00 -22.84 -2.11
N ARG A 361 -4.31 -22.12 -2.99
CA ARG A 361 -2.86 -21.85 -2.88
C ARG A 361 -2.59 -20.36 -2.92
N ILE A 362 -2.23 -19.81 -1.77
CA ILE A 362 -2.01 -18.37 -1.54
C ILE A 362 -0.54 -18.15 -1.23
N ALA A 363 0.10 -17.17 -1.87
CA ALA A 363 1.49 -16.82 -1.57
C ALA A 363 1.73 -15.33 -1.37
N ASP A 364 2.59 -15.02 -0.40
CA ASP A 364 3.32 -13.77 -0.30
C ASP A 364 4.83 -14.08 -0.23
N PHE A 365 5.55 -13.69 -1.27
CA PHE A 365 6.99 -13.97 -1.41
C PHE A 365 7.88 -12.91 -0.72
N ALA A 366 7.28 -11.87 -0.12
CA ALA A 366 7.95 -10.84 0.66
C ALA A 366 7.05 -10.47 1.85
N CYS A 367 6.71 -11.47 2.67
CA CYS A 367 5.55 -11.40 3.56
C CYS A 367 5.70 -10.38 4.70
N GLY A 368 6.92 -10.00 5.08
CA GLY A 368 7.15 -9.04 6.15
C GLY A 368 6.49 -9.50 7.43
N THR A 369 5.57 -8.70 7.96
CA THR A 369 4.78 -9.03 9.16
C THR A 369 3.60 -9.97 8.90
N GLY A 370 3.31 -10.32 7.66
CA GLY A 370 2.19 -11.19 7.30
C GLY A 370 0.84 -10.47 7.21
N THR A 371 0.81 -9.13 7.26
CA THR A 371 -0.42 -8.32 7.23
C THR A 371 -1.31 -8.65 6.02
N LEU A 372 -0.71 -8.89 4.85
CA LEU A 372 -1.45 -9.24 3.63
C LEU A 372 -1.96 -10.68 3.63
N LEU A 373 -1.15 -11.65 4.07
CA LEU A 373 -1.58 -13.05 4.23
C LEU A 373 -2.69 -13.18 5.28
N SER A 374 -2.58 -12.45 6.40
CA SER A 374 -3.59 -12.39 7.45
C SER A 374 -4.90 -11.80 6.93
N ALA A 375 -4.86 -10.68 6.20
CA ALA A 375 -6.06 -10.08 5.60
C ALA A 375 -6.70 -10.98 4.52
N ALA A 376 -5.91 -11.68 3.72
CA ALA A 376 -6.41 -12.66 2.75
C ALA A 376 -7.05 -13.87 3.45
N TYR A 377 -6.40 -14.41 4.49
CA TYR A 377 -6.96 -15.51 5.27
C TYR A 377 -8.25 -15.12 5.98
N GLN A 378 -8.30 -13.98 6.66
CA GLN A 378 -9.53 -13.44 7.26
C GLN A 378 -10.67 -13.30 6.23
N ARG A 379 -10.37 -12.83 5.02
CA ARG A 379 -11.39 -12.73 3.96
C ARG A 379 -11.88 -14.09 3.46
N ILE A 380 -11.00 -15.08 3.34
CA ILE A 380 -11.37 -16.48 3.03
C ILE A 380 -12.27 -17.06 4.13
N SER A 381 -11.89 -16.90 5.39
CA SER A 381 -12.67 -17.33 6.56
C SER A 381 -14.07 -16.71 6.56
N GLN A 382 -14.18 -15.40 6.31
CA GLN A 382 -15.46 -14.70 6.19
C GLN A 382 -16.35 -15.28 5.09
N LEU A 383 -15.81 -15.49 3.89
CA LEU A 383 -16.60 -16.05 2.78
C LEU A 383 -17.02 -17.50 3.07
N HIS A 384 -16.14 -18.31 3.67
CA HIS A 384 -16.47 -19.68 4.09
C HIS A 384 -17.59 -19.70 5.14
N GLU A 385 -17.53 -18.83 6.15
CA GLU A 385 -18.55 -18.73 7.20
C GLU A 385 -19.91 -18.21 6.68
N LEU A 386 -19.91 -17.21 5.80
CA LEU A 386 -21.12 -16.70 5.14
C LEU A 386 -21.85 -17.81 4.35
N HIS A 387 -21.09 -18.76 3.79
CA HIS A 387 -21.62 -19.92 3.07
C HIS A 387 -21.89 -21.15 3.98
N GLY A 388 -21.91 -20.96 5.31
CA GLY A 388 -22.27 -21.99 6.29
C GLY A 388 -21.12 -22.90 6.73
N GLY A 389 -19.88 -22.56 6.37
CA GLY A 389 -18.65 -23.26 6.75
C GLY A 389 -18.27 -23.11 8.23
N ASN A 390 -17.07 -23.62 8.56
CA ASN A 390 -16.46 -23.50 9.88
C ASN A 390 -14.95 -23.25 9.74
N THR A 391 -14.49 -22.04 10.05
CA THR A 391 -13.09 -21.66 9.88
C THR A 391 -12.12 -22.53 10.70
N ALA A 392 -12.50 -22.90 11.93
CA ALA A 392 -11.66 -23.75 12.78
C ALA A 392 -11.43 -25.15 12.16
N ALA A 393 -12.37 -25.65 11.34
CA ALA A 393 -12.25 -26.96 10.67
C ALA A 393 -11.39 -26.93 9.38
N ILE A 394 -11.10 -25.73 8.85
CA ILE A 394 -10.16 -25.54 7.73
C ILE A 394 -8.77 -25.07 8.20
N HIS A 395 -8.66 -24.47 9.38
CA HIS A 395 -7.46 -23.76 9.82
C HIS A 395 -6.14 -24.53 9.67
N ALA A 396 -6.04 -25.74 10.22
CA ALA A 396 -4.79 -26.52 10.20
C ALA A 396 -4.25 -26.70 8.76
N GLU A 397 -5.11 -27.16 7.85
CA GLU A 397 -4.80 -27.32 6.44
C GLU A 397 -4.44 -25.99 5.75
N MET A 398 -5.09 -24.89 6.14
CA MET A 398 -4.80 -23.57 5.59
C MET A 398 -3.39 -23.09 5.97
N ILE A 399 -2.92 -23.40 7.19
CA ILE A 399 -1.57 -23.09 7.67
C ILE A 399 -0.51 -24.05 7.12
N GLU A 400 -0.84 -25.34 7.04
CA GLU A 400 0.07 -26.39 6.58
C GLU A 400 0.30 -26.37 5.06
N ASN A 401 -0.77 -26.12 4.29
CA ASN A 401 -0.79 -26.43 2.87
C ASN A 401 -1.24 -25.28 1.96
N ALA A 402 -2.23 -24.48 2.37
CA ALA A 402 -2.79 -23.43 1.52
C ALA A 402 -1.94 -22.16 1.46
N ILE A 403 -1.48 -21.65 2.61
CA ILE A 403 -0.79 -20.37 2.74
C ILE A 403 0.72 -20.56 2.73
N LEU A 404 1.43 -19.86 1.85
CA LEU A 404 2.89 -19.80 1.81
C LEU A 404 3.38 -18.37 2.02
N GLY A 405 4.31 -18.19 2.96
CA GLY A 405 4.99 -16.94 3.23
C GLY A 405 6.49 -17.09 3.10
N CYS A 406 7.17 -16.08 2.57
CA CYS A 406 8.63 -16.02 2.54
C CYS A 406 9.13 -14.64 2.95
N ASP A 407 10.14 -14.62 3.81
CA ASP A 407 10.94 -13.43 4.09
C ASP A 407 12.43 -13.81 4.24
N ILE A 408 13.32 -12.82 4.26
CA ILE A 408 14.75 -12.99 4.56
C ILE A 408 15.06 -12.67 6.03
N LEU A 409 14.15 -11.98 6.73
CA LEU A 409 14.29 -11.61 8.15
C LEU A 409 13.61 -12.66 9.05
N PRO A 410 14.33 -13.35 9.96
CA PRO A 410 13.73 -14.33 10.88
C PRO A 410 12.60 -13.75 11.72
N ALA A 411 12.75 -12.50 12.18
CA ALA A 411 11.73 -11.79 12.96
C ALA A 411 10.43 -11.52 12.13
N ALA A 412 10.54 -11.33 10.82
CA ALA A 412 9.40 -11.12 9.94
C ALA A 412 8.62 -12.44 9.75
N SER A 413 9.32 -13.54 9.46
CA SER A 413 8.76 -14.90 9.42
C SER A 413 8.07 -15.27 10.74
N HIS A 414 8.70 -15.01 11.89
CA HIS A 414 8.11 -15.21 13.22
C HIS A 414 6.78 -14.45 13.38
N LEU A 415 6.76 -13.15 13.06
CA LEU A 415 5.56 -12.33 13.20
C LEU A 415 4.44 -12.80 12.26
N THR A 416 4.78 -13.14 11.00
CA THR A 416 3.84 -13.71 10.02
C THR A 416 3.20 -15.00 10.54
N ALA A 417 4.02 -15.96 11.00
CA ALA A 417 3.53 -17.24 11.48
C ALA A 417 2.74 -17.11 12.79
N SER A 418 3.16 -16.19 13.68
CA SER A 418 2.43 -15.84 14.91
C SER A 418 1.04 -15.28 14.59
N MET A 419 0.94 -14.34 13.65
CA MET A 419 -0.33 -13.72 13.25
C MET A 419 -1.28 -14.70 12.57
N LEU A 420 -0.77 -15.63 11.77
CA LEU A 420 -1.59 -16.65 11.12
C LEU A 420 -2.06 -17.72 12.12
N THR A 421 -1.16 -18.25 12.97
CA THR A 421 -1.51 -19.17 14.08
C THR A 421 -2.51 -18.54 15.04
N GLY A 422 -2.33 -17.24 15.30
CA GLY A 422 -3.22 -16.43 16.13
C GLY A 422 -4.64 -16.26 15.59
N ALA A 423 -5.02 -16.81 14.44
CA ALA A 423 -6.44 -16.82 14.04
C ALA A 423 -7.25 -17.89 14.81
N HIS A 424 -6.68 -19.07 15.05
CA HIS A 424 -7.29 -20.14 15.85
C HIS A 424 -6.23 -20.85 16.70
N PRO A 425 -5.67 -20.21 17.74
CA PRO A 425 -4.53 -20.73 18.47
C PRO A 425 -4.83 -21.95 19.34
N THR A 426 -6.07 -22.44 19.41
CA THR A 426 -6.40 -23.74 20.04
C THR A 426 -6.43 -24.90 19.04
N VAL A 427 -6.31 -24.62 17.74
CA VAL A 427 -6.30 -25.64 16.67
C VAL A 427 -4.86 -26.05 16.38
N GLN A 428 -4.56 -27.32 16.67
CA GLN A 428 -3.26 -27.92 16.39
C GLN A 428 -3.08 -28.19 14.88
N TYR A 429 -1.84 -28.09 14.42
CA TYR A 429 -1.38 -28.43 13.07
C TYR A 429 -0.01 -29.16 13.17
N GLN A 430 0.62 -29.53 12.05
CA GLN A 430 1.91 -30.26 12.05
C GLN A 430 3.14 -29.41 11.64
N GLY A 431 2.96 -28.39 10.80
CA GLY A 431 4.03 -27.44 10.46
C GLY A 431 3.60 -26.44 9.38
N GLY A 432 4.05 -25.19 9.47
CA GLY A 432 3.61 -24.11 8.57
C GLY A 432 4.54 -23.87 7.38
N ARG A 433 4.01 -23.32 6.28
CA ARG A 433 4.80 -22.90 5.10
C ARG A 433 5.25 -21.44 5.14
N ILE A 434 5.66 -20.97 6.32
CA ILE A 434 6.31 -19.66 6.51
C ILE A 434 7.81 -19.89 6.59
N PHE A 435 8.53 -19.44 5.57
CA PHE A 435 9.95 -19.75 5.37
C PHE A 435 10.83 -18.53 5.58
N THR A 436 11.89 -18.68 6.38
CA THR A 436 13.02 -17.76 6.36
C THR A 436 14.02 -18.25 5.32
N LEU A 437 14.16 -17.49 4.24
CA LEU A 437 15.01 -17.82 3.10
C LEU A 437 16.44 -17.32 3.32
N ARG A 438 17.43 -18.11 2.93
CA ARG A 438 18.84 -17.71 2.94
C ARG A 438 19.06 -16.48 2.03
N TYR A 439 19.99 -15.62 2.42
CA TYR A 439 20.32 -14.38 1.74
C TYR A 439 21.80 -14.05 1.93
N GLY A 440 22.44 -13.45 0.93
CA GLY A 440 23.86 -13.11 0.94
C GLY A 440 24.77 -14.25 0.50
N THR A 441 26.07 -14.07 0.70
CA THR A 441 27.08 -15.10 0.41
C THR A 441 27.10 -16.13 1.55
N GLN A 442 26.96 -17.40 1.20
CA GLN A 442 26.94 -18.52 2.14
C GLN A 442 28.37 -19.03 2.41
N GLU A 443 28.56 -19.84 3.46
CA GLU A 443 29.89 -20.36 3.86
C GLU A 443 30.57 -21.23 2.78
N ASP A 444 29.78 -21.86 1.90
CA ASP A 444 30.23 -22.64 0.74
C ASP A 444 30.56 -21.78 -0.49
N GLY A 445 30.38 -20.45 -0.40
CA GLY A 445 30.56 -19.50 -1.50
C GLY A 445 29.36 -19.36 -2.44
N ALA A 446 28.25 -20.05 -2.19
CA ALA A 446 27.00 -19.84 -2.93
C ALA A 446 26.39 -18.45 -2.63
N VAL A 447 25.63 -17.92 -3.58
CA VAL A 447 24.96 -16.61 -3.45
C VAL A 447 23.46 -16.82 -3.37
N ALA A 448 22.86 -16.49 -2.23
CA ALA A 448 21.43 -16.57 -2.00
C ALA A 448 20.78 -15.18 -2.07
N LEU A 449 19.60 -15.11 -2.66
CA LEU A 449 18.85 -13.89 -2.98
C LEU A 449 17.46 -13.87 -2.34
N GLY A 450 17.22 -14.74 -1.35
CA GLY A 450 15.91 -14.96 -0.77
C GLY A 450 14.90 -15.43 -1.81
N ALA A 451 13.70 -14.86 -1.81
CA ALA A 451 12.61 -15.29 -2.71
C ALA A 451 12.91 -15.08 -4.20
N ILE A 452 13.91 -14.27 -4.56
CA ILE A 452 14.32 -14.07 -5.95
C ILE A 452 14.86 -15.38 -6.56
N ASP A 453 15.48 -16.27 -5.78
CA ASP A 453 15.92 -17.58 -6.25
C ASP A 453 14.76 -18.48 -6.68
N LEU A 454 13.54 -18.26 -6.15
CA LEU A 454 12.35 -18.99 -6.59
C LEU A 454 11.96 -18.69 -8.06
N LEU A 455 12.65 -17.77 -8.76
CA LEU A 455 12.57 -17.61 -10.21
C LEU A 455 13.26 -18.74 -11.00
N ARG A 456 14.19 -19.50 -10.40
CA ARG A 456 14.92 -20.60 -11.05
C ARG A 456 13.95 -21.67 -11.58
N ASP A 457 14.34 -22.34 -12.66
CA ASP A 457 13.58 -23.48 -13.16
C ASP A 457 13.85 -24.73 -12.32
N LEU A 458 12.78 -25.43 -11.95
CA LEU A 458 12.81 -26.61 -11.08
C LEU A 458 13.74 -27.71 -11.62
N ALA A 459 13.86 -27.82 -12.95
CA ALA A 459 14.72 -28.79 -13.63
C ALA A 459 16.23 -28.42 -13.64
N LEU A 460 16.60 -27.21 -13.19
CA LEU A 460 17.99 -26.75 -13.12
C LEU A 460 18.59 -26.81 -11.70
N LEU A 461 17.76 -26.98 -10.68
CA LEU A 461 18.19 -27.04 -9.28
C LEU A 461 18.92 -28.37 -9.02
N LYS A 462 20.20 -28.30 -8.70
CA LYS A 462 20.89 -29.40 -7.99
C LYS A 462 20.71 -29.16 -6.49
N GLY A 463 20.76 -30.24 -5.70
CA GLY A 463 20.38 -30.20 -4.28
C GLY A 463 21.13 -29.13 -3.47
N SER A 464 20.48 -28.62 -2.42
CA SER A 464 20.94 -27.53 -1.53
C SER A 464 20.79 -26.08 -2.04
N GLU A 465 20.54 -25.83 -3.33
CA GLU A 465 20.55 -24.46 -3.91
C GLU A 465 19.49 -23.49 -3.36
N ILE A 466 18.33 -23.96 -2.87
CA ILE A 466 17.30 -23.11 -2.24
C ILE A 466 16.75 -23.79 -0.97
N THR A 467 17.59 -23.81 0.05
CA THR A 467 17.28 -24.25 1.42
C THR A 467 16.73 -23.10 2.26
N ALA A 468 15.74 -23.40 3.09
CA ALA A 468 15.10 -22.46 3.99
C ALA A 468 14.86 -23.10 5.36
N LYS A 469 14.83 -22.28 6.40
CA LYS A 469 14.35 -22.72 7.71
C LYS A 469 12.83 -22.65 7.73
N ALA A 470 12.20 -23.80 7.92
CA ALA A 470 10.76 -23.94 8.13
C ALA A 470 10.47 -24.15 9.62
N SER A 471 9.26 -23.82 10.05
CA SER A 471 8.84 -24.03 11.44
C SER A 471 7.84 -25.17 11.54
N GLU A 472 8.24 -26.24 12.22
CA GLU A 472 7.48 -27.48 12.35
C GLU A 472 7.20 -27.84 13.80
N SER A 473 6.27 -28.78 14.01
CA SER A 473 5.84 -29.28 15.33
C SER A 473 6.96 -29.77 16.25
N LEU A 474 8.15 -30.09 15.73
CA LEU A 474 9.27 -30.65 16.49
C LEU A 474 10.61 -29.91 16.32
N GLY A 475 10.70 -28.83 15.52
CA GLY A 475 11.95 -28.07 15.35
C GLY A 475 12.02 -27.16 14.12
N GLU A 476 13.19 -26.52 13.94
CA GLU A 476 13.61 -25.97 12.65
C GLU A 476 14.22 -27.09 11.79
N GLU A 477 13.54 -27.51 10.71
CA GLU A 477 14.17 -28.31 9.65
C GLU A 477 14.59 -27.43 8.46
N GLU A 478 15.69 -27.82 7.81
CA GLU A 478 16.06 -27.26 6.51
C GLU A 478 15.18 -27.87 5.41
N ARG A 479 14.14 -27.14 4.99
CA ARG A 479 13.27 -27.53 3.87
C ARG A 479 13.70 -26.85 2.58
N GLU A 480 13.68 -27.62 1.50
CA GLU A 480 13.81 -27.09 0.13
C GLU A 480 12.56 -26.29 -0.27
N ALA A 481 12.54 -24.98 0.01
CA ALA A 481 11.39 -24.09 -0.19
C ALA A 481 10.83 -24.12 -1.62
N TRP A 482 11.69 -24.36 -2.61
CA TRP A 482 11.31 -24.49 -4.02
C TRP A 482 10.28 -25.59 -4.28
N ARG A 483 10.26 -26.67 -3.48
CA ARG A 483 9.26 -27.76 -3.60
C ARG A 483 7.85 -27.29 -3.29
N TYR A 484 7.71 -26.33 -2.37
CA TYR A 484 6.43 -25.80 -1.91
C TYR A 484 5.96 -24.60 -2.73
N ALA A 485 6.88 -23.96 -3.47
CA ALA A 485 6.60 -22.90 -4.42
C ALA A 485 6.91 -23.29 -5.89
N PRO A 486 6.22 -24.30 -6.48
CA PRO A 486 6.32 -24.57 -7.92
C PRO A 486 5.79 -23.40 -8.76
N HIS A 487 6.12 -23.40 -10.06
CA HIS A 487 5.60 -22.41 -11.00
C HIS A 487 4.17 -22.76 -11.42
N VAL A 488 3.37 -21.75 -11.76
CA VAL A 488 1.98 -21.88 -12.23
C VAL A 488 1.09 -22.73 -11.29
N SER A 489 1.13 -22.44 -9.98
CA SER A 489 0.49 -23.26 -8.95
C SER A 489 -0.23 -22.48 -7.84
N PHE A 490 -0.34 -21.16 -7.92
CA PHE A 490 -0.98 -20.33 -6.90
C PHE A 490 -2.24 -19.65 -7.42
N ASP A 491 -3.35 -19.80 -6.71
CA ASP A 491 -4.64 -19.18 -7.04
C ASP A 491 -4.66 -17.70 -6.62
N LEU A 492 -3.87 -17.33 -5.59
CA LEU A 492 -3.66 -15.95 -5.18
C LEU A 492 -2.18 -15.70 -4.92
N VAL A 493 -1.66 -14.59 -5.48
CA VAL A 493 -0.40 -14.01 -5.05
C VAL A 493 -0.67 -12.58 -4.58
N ILE A 494 -0.56 -12.37 -3.28
CA ILE A 494 -0.79 -11.10 -2.59
C ILE A 494 0.50 -10.67 -1.90
N MET A 495 1.04 -9.48 -2.20
CA MET A 495 2.31 -9.01 -1.58
C MET A 495 2.50 -7.49 -1.62
N ASN A 496 3.40 -7.01 -0.75
CA ASN A 496 4.01 -5.68 -0.81
C ASN A 496 5.53 -5.83 -0.95
N PRO A 497 6.06 -5.95 -2.18
CA PRO A 497 7.46 -6.27 -2.40
C PRO A 497 8.36 -5.06 -2.13
N PRO A 498 9.65 -5.26 -1.79
CA PRO A 498 10.56 -4.16 -1.50
C PRO A 498 10.76 -3.21 -2.70
N PHE A 499 10.75 -1.90 -2.44
CA PHE A 499 10.88 -0.85 -3.46
C PHE A 499 12.33 -0.37 -3.70
N THR A 500 13.33 -1.06 -3.14
CA THR A 500 14.75 -0.66 -3.23
C THR A 500 15.25 -0.70 -4.67
N ARG A 501 16.16 0.22 -5.03
CA ARG A 501 16.78 0.33 -6.36
C ARG A 501 18.29 0.40 -6.22
N PRO A 502 19.06 -0.03 -7.25
CA PRO A 502 20.52 0.01 -7.20
C PRO A 502 21.11 1.42 -7.15
N THR A 503 20.32 2.44 -7.46
CA THR A 503 20.74 3.84 -7.54
C THR A 503 20.10 4.73 -6.47
N ASN A 504 19.44 4.16 -5.46
CA ASN A 504 18.79 4.94 -4.38
C ASN A 504 19.83 5.39 -3.34
N HIS A 505 20.77 6.25 -3.73
CA HIS A 505 21.81 6.80 -2.84
C HIS A 505 21.31 8.02 -2.04
N GLU A 506 20.03 8.05 -1.66
CA GLU A 506 19.45 9.14 -0.86
C GLU A 506 19.44 8.78 0.64
N GLY A 507 19.79 9.75 1.50
CA GLY A 507 19.77 9.59 2.95
C GLY A 507 20.76 8.54 3.47
N ARG A 508 20.28 7.53 4.20
CA ARG A 508 21.14 6.48 4.81
C ARG A 508 21.90 5.61 3.79
N HIS A 509 21.65 5.77 2.50
CA HIS A 509 22.27 4.99 1.42
C HIS A 509 23.28 5.78 0.58
N GLU A 510 23.62 7.01 0.96
CA GLU A 510 24.52 7.91 0.22
C GLU A 510 25.91 7.30 -0.07
N ASN A 511 26.41 6.46 0.85
CA ASN A 511 27.68 5.74 0.72
C ASN A 511 27.53 4.23 0.43
N VAL A 512 26.34 3.75 0.06
CA VAL A 512 26.07 2.32 -0.16
C VAL A 512 26.23 1.98 -1.65
N PRO A 513 27.14 1.06 -2.05
CA PRO A 513 27.43 0.76 -3.45
C PRO A 513 26.22 0.25 -4.24
N ASN A 514 25.40 -0.61 -3.64
CA ASN A 514 24.15 -1.08 -4.22
C ASN A 514 23.06 -1.27 -3.15
N PRO A 515 22.22 -0.23 -2.92
CA PRO A 515 21.18 -0.24 -1.89
C PRO A 515 20.11 -1.34 -2.06
N MET A 516 20.07 -2.00 -3.22
CA MET A 516 19.22 -3.18 -3.46
C MET A 516 19.61 -4.35 -2.58
N PHE A 517 20.92 -4.55 -2.34
CA PHE A 517 21.43 -5.77 -1.68
C PHE A 517 22.02 -5.53 -0.29
N ALA A 518 22.05 -4.28 0.17
CA ALA A 518 22.68 -3.83 1.41
C ALA A 518 22.04 -4.30 2.74
N ALA A 519 21.13 -5.28 2.70
CA ALA A 519 20.62 -5.93 3.90
C ALA A 519 21.76 -6.62 4.68
N PHE A 520 21.58 -6.76 6.00
CA PHE A 520 22.52 -7.40 6.92
C PHE A 520 23.94 -6.79 7.00
N GLY A 521 24.16 -5.61 6.40
CA GLY A 521 25.50 -4.99 6.37
C GLY A 521 26.45 -5.62 5.34
N SER A 522 25.90 -6.27 4.32
CA SER A 522 26.64 -6.94 3.24
C SER A 522 27.74 -6.08 2.60
N SER A 523 28.86 -6.71 2.24
CA SER A 523 30.03 -6.01 1.68
C SER A 523 29.79 -5.50 0.25
N ALA A 524 30.66 -4.62 -0.27
CA ALA A 524 30.57 -4.14 -1.65
C ALA A 524 30.71 -5.28 -2.68
N GLU A 525 31.58 -6.25 -2.39
CA GLU A 525 31.86 -7.44 -3.19
C GLU A 525 30.65 -8.38 -3.20
N GLU A 526 30.06 -8.60 -2.03
CA GLU A 526 28.86 -9.42 -1.85
C GLU A 526 27.63 -8.78 -2.53
N GLN A 527 27.42 -7.48 -2.35
CA GLN A 527 26.37 -6.71 -3.06
C GLN A 527 26.51 -6.79 -4.58
N LYS A 528 27.76 -6.87 -5.09
CA LYS A 528 28.05 -7.07 -6.52
C LYS A 528 27.75 -8.50 -6.95
N ALA A 529 28.16 -9.51 -6.19
CA ALA A 529 27.88 -10.92 -6.48
C ALA A 529 26.37 -11.19 -6.54
N MET A 530 25.60 -10.67 -5.58
CA MET A 530 24.14 -10.74 -5.59
C MET A 530 23.51 -10.04 -6.81
N ALA A 531 24.04 -8.90 -7.23
CA ALA A 531 23.55 -8.17 -8.40
C ALA A 531 23.83 -8.92 -9.71
N ASP A 532 25.02 -9.53 -9.85
CA ASP A 532 25.37 -10.34 -11.01
C ASP A 532 24.54 -11.63 -11.10
N GLU A 533 24.26 -12.30 -9.97
CA GLU A 533 23.38 -13.48 -9.95
C GLU A 533 21.91 -13.11 -10.25
N THR A 534 21.40 -12.04 -9.65
CA THR A 534 20.05 -11.51 -9.94
C THR A 534 19.88 -11.18 -11.42
N LYS A 535 20.92 -10.64 -12.07
CA LYS A 535 20.93 -10.34 -13.51
C LYS A 535 20.89 -11.60 -14.39
N LYS A 536 21.41 -12.74 -13.93
CA LYS A 536 21.25 -14.04 -14.61
C LYS A 536 19.80 -14.53 -14.48
N LEU A 537 19.25 -14.54 -13.26
CA LEU A 537 17.88 -15.02 -12.98
C LEU A 537 16.79 -14.21 -13.68
N THR A 538 16.95 -12.89 -13.74
CA THR A 538 15.96 -11.99 -14.36
C THR A 538 16.08 -11.91 -15.88
N LYS A 539 17.04 -12.59 -16.50
CA LYS A 539 17.26 -12.57 -17.96
C LYS A 539 16.03 -13.14 -18.68
N GLY A 540 15.48 -12.35 -19.62
CA GLY A 540 14.27 -12.72 -20.36
C GLY A 540 12.95 -12.45 -19.62
N SER A 541 13.00 -12.06 -18.34
CA SER A 541 11.81 -11.68 -17.57
C SER A 541 11.37 -10.23 -17.83
N VAL A 542 10.26 -9.84 -17.20
CA VAL A 542 9.72 -8.46 -17.20
C VAL A 542 10.45 -7.51 -16.26
N ALA A 543 11.31 -8.04 -15.38
CA ALA A 543 12.02 -7.26 -14.37
C ALA A 543 13.03 -6.28 -15.00
N HIS A 544 13.35 -5.21 -14.28
CA HIS A 544 14.26 -4.17 -14.76
C HIS A 544 15.05 -3.54 -13.61
N GLY A 545 16.39 -3.57 -13.67
CA GLY A 545 17.26 -3.08 -12.59
C GLY A 545 16.91 -1.67 -12.07
N ASN A 546 16.71 -0.71 -12.98
CA ASN A 546 16.31 0.67 -12.62
C ASN A 546 14.90 0.80 -12.01
N ALA A 547 14.01 -0.19 -12.18
CA ALA A 547 12.68 -0.19 -11.56
C ALA A 547 12.76 -0.61 -10.08
N GLY A 548 13.72 -1.46 -9.72
CA GLY A 548 13.95 -1.96 -8.36
C GLY A 548 13.39 -3.37 -8.13
N GLN A 549 13.53 -3.86 -6.89
CA GLN A 549 13.17 -5.24 -6.53
C GLN A 549 11.69 -5.55 -6.80
N ALA A 550 10.78 -4.61 -6.58
CA ALA A 550 9.36 -4.78 -6.91
C ALA A 550 9.09 -5.20 -8.38
N SER A 551 9.96 -4.86 -9.35
CA SER A 551 9.83 -5.39 -10.73
C SER A 551 10.24 -6.87 -10.87
N ILE A 552 11.17 -7.33 -10.02
CA ILE A 552 11.60 -8.73 -9.90
C ILE A 552 10.50 -9.54 -9.22
N PHE A 553 9.91 -9.02 -8.15
CA PHE A 553 8.80 -9.65 -7.44
C PHE A 553 7.52 -9.72 -8.28
N LEU A 554 7.23 -8.73 -9.13
CA LEU A 554 6.15 -8.83 -10.12
C LEU A 554 6.44 -9.97 -11.14
N ALA A 555 7.69 -10.11 -11.60
CA ALA A 555 8.07 -11.23 -12.46
C ALA A 555 7.96 -12.60 -11.75
N LEU A 556 8.24 -12.65 -10.44
CA LEU A 556 8.05 -13.85 -9.61
C LEU A 556 6.58 -14.20 -9.47
N ALA A 557 5.73 -13.24 -9.08
CA ALA A 557 4.28 -13.40 -8.98
C ALA A 557 3.69 -13.95 -10.29
N ASP A 558 4.06 -13.34 -11.42
CA ASP A 558 3.65 -13.76 -12.75
C ASP A 558 4.11 -15.17 -13.14
N ARG A 559 5.25 -15.63 -12.62
CA ARG A 559 5.74 -17.00 -12.85
C ARG A 559 5.03 -18.02 -11.95
N LYS A 560 4.61 -17.62 -10.74
CA LYS A 560 4.02 -18.50 -9.72
C LYS A 560 2.51 -18.66 -9.83
N LEU A 561 1.77 -17.63 -10.28
CA LEU A 561 0.31 -17.70 -10.42
C LEU A 561 -0.17 -18.81 -11.38
N ALA A 562 -1.17 -19.58 -10.97
CA ALA A 562 -1.88 -20.50 -11.83
C ALA A 562 -2.64 -19.76 -12.95
N LYS A 563 -3.13 -20.51 -13.95
CA LYS A 563 -4.16 -19.98 -14.86
C LYS A 563 -5.41 -19.65 -14.03
N ASP A 564 -6.09 -18.56 -14.38
CA ASP A 564 -7.24 -18.01 -13.66
C ASP A 564 -6.95 -17.49 -12.23
N GLY A 565 -5.70 -17.57 -11.75
CA GLY A 565 -5.28 -17.03 -10.46
C GLY A 565 -5.24 -15.50 -10.39
N MET A 566 -5.40 -14.95 -9.18
CA MET A 566 -5.49 -13.53 -8.87
C MET A 566 -4.13 -12.94 -8.47
N LEU A 567 -3.74 -11.86 -9.15
CA LEU A 567 -2.62 -11.01 -8.77
C LEU A 567 -3.12 -9.85 -7.90
N ALA A 568 -2.46 -9.59 -6.77
CA ALA A 568 -2.83 -8.52 -5.84
C ALA A 568 -1.57 -7.86 -5.23
N LEU A 569 -1.06 -6.79 -5.84
CA LEU A 569 0.22 -6.17 -5.44
C LEU A 569 0.03 -4.75 -4.88
N VAL A 570 0.74 -4.42 -3.80
CA VAL A 570 1.08 -3.02 -3.47
C VAL A 570 2.35 -2.67 -4.25
N MET A 571 2.34 -1.57 -5.02
CA MET A 571 3.43 -1.22 -5.93
C MET A 571 3.77 0.27 -5.84
N PRO A 572 5.02 0.69 -6.14
CA PRO A 572 5.36 2.11 -6.17
C PRO A 572 4.68 2.76 -7.39
N LEU A 573 4.10 3.96 -7.24
CA LEU A 573 3.31 4.62 -8.29
C LEU A 573 4.08 4.82 -9.61
N THR A 574 5.41 4.82 -9.60
CA THR A 574 6.25 4.76 -10.81
C THR A 574 5.95 3.56 -11.73
N LEU A 575 5.31 2.48 -11.26
CA LEU A 575 4.78 1.41 -12.11
C LEU A 575 3.86 1.97 -13.21
N MET A 576 3.05 2.98 -12.87
CA MET A 576 2.06 3.58 -13.76
C MET A 576 2.72 4.34 -14.92
N SER A 577 3.82 5.08 -14.69
CA SER A 577 4.36 6.05 -15.66
C SER A 577 5.86 5.96 -15.96
N GLY A 578 6.66 5.26 -15.16
CA GLY A 578 8.10 5.16 -15.34
C GLY A 578 8.48 4.30 -16.54
N SER A 579 9.48 4.74 -17.33
CA SER A 579 9.94 4.00 -18.51
C SER A 579 10.57 2.64 -18.17
N SER A 580 11.24 2.51 -17.02
CA SER A 580 11.78 1.23 -16.55
C SER A 580 10.71 0.17 -16.23
N TRP A 581 9.45 0.58 -16.09
CA TRP A 581 8.31 -0.29 -15.79
C TRP A 581 7.51 -0.73 -17.03
N GLU A 582 7.95 -0.32 -18.24
CA GLU A 582 7.27 -0.59 -19.51
C GLU A 582 6.92 -2.08 -19.69
N LYS A 583 7.90 -2.97 -19.50
CA LYS A 583 7.70 -4.43 -19.60
C LYS A 583 6.68 -4.96 -18.59
N CYS A 584 6.66 -4.43 -17.37
CA CYS A 584 5.70 -4.82 -16.35
C CYS A 584 4.28 -4.39 -16.76
N ARG A 585 4.10 -3.15 -17.25
CA ARG A 585 2.79 -2.68 -17.77
C ARG A 585 2.33 -3.49 -18.97
N SER A 586 3.22 -3.78 -19.94
CA SER A 586 2.91 -4.63 -21.09
C SER A 586 2.44 -6.01 -20.64
N ARG A 587 3.16 -6.65 -19.70
CA ARG A 587 2.80 -7.97 -19.17
C ARG A 587 1.47 -7.98 -18.42
N LEU A 588 1.23 -6.97 -17.57
CA LEU A 588 -0.05 -6.80 -16.88
C LEU A 588 -1.18 -6.72 -17.91
N ALA A 589 -1.08 -5.81 -18.88
CA ALA A 589 -2.07 -5.65 -19.93
C ALA A 589 -2.23 -6.91 -20.81
N GLU A 590 -1.18 -7.68 -21.05
CA GLU A 590 -1.21 -8.87 -21.92
C GLU A 590 -1.79 -10.13 -21.25
N SER A 591 -1.62 -10.26 -19.93
CA SER A 591 -1.86 -11.54 -19.23
C SER A 591 -2.98 -11.50 -18.19
N TYR A 592 -3.43 -10.32 -17.77
CA TYR A 592 -4.38 -10.15 -16.67
C TYR A 592 -5.63 -9.40 -17.11
N GLU A 593 -6.80 -10.01 -16.91
CA GLU A 593 -8.10 -9.38 -17.12
C GLU A 593 -8.61 -8.67 -15.87
N ASN A 594 -9.64 -7.83 -16.04
CA ASN A 594 -10.29 -7.08 -14.98
C ASN A 594 -9.28 -6.29 -14.12
N LEU A 595 -8.33 -5.62 -14.78
CA LEU A 595 -7.30 -4.83 -14.12
C LEU A 595 -7.93 -3.65 -13.35
N ILE A 596 -7.66 -3.60 -12.04
CA ILE A 596 -8.04 -2.50 -11.15
C ILE A 596 -6.76 -1.87 -10.62
N LEU A 597 -6.60 -0.56 -10.83
CA LEU A 597 -5.46 0.23 -10.38
C LEU A 597 -5.93 1.31 -9.40
N ILE A 598 -5.56 1.21 -8.13
CA ILE A 598 -6.01 2.15 -7.08
C ILE A 598 -4.84 3.04 -6.64
N SER A 599 -5.05 4.35 -6.57
CA SER A 599 -4.08 5.31 -6.00
C SER A 599 -4.75 6.29 -5.03
N ILE A 600 -3.98 7.01 -4.23
CA ILE A 600 -4.48 8.03 -3.29
C ILE A 600 -4.19 9.42 -3.85
N ALA A 601 -5.21 10.28 -3.96
CA ALA A 601 -5.03 11.66 -4.42
C ALA A 601 -3.98 12.41 -3.59
N GLY A 602 -4.15 12.39 -2.27
CA GLY A 602 -3.30 13.10 -1.33
C GLY A 602 -3.57 14.60 -1.36
N ARG A 603 -4.74 14.99 -0.86
CA ARG A 603 -5.17 16.39 -0.78
C ARG A 603 -4.50 17.04 0.43
N GLY A 604 -3.76 18.12 0.22
CA GLY A 604 -2.89 18.71 1.26
C GLY A 604 -1.69 17.82 1.62
N ASN A 605 -1.14 17.97 2.82
CA ASN A 605 -0.03 17.15 3.32
C ASN A 605 -0.46 15.74 3.80
N GLN A 606 -1.52 15.16 3.23
CA GLN A 606 -1.99 13.83 3.59
C GLN A 606 -1.06 12.73 3.01
N PRO A 607 -0.97 11.55 3.68
CA PRO A 607 -0.20 10.40 3.17
C PRO A 607 -0.63 9.96 1.77
N LEU A 608 0.35 9.59 0.93
CA LEU A 608 0.15 9.20 -0.48
C LEU A 608 0.10 7.69 -0.70
N SER A 609 0.08 6.92 0.38
CA SER A 609 0.53 5.54 0.43
C SER A 609 -0.37 4.62 1.23
N PHE A 610 -0.39 3.37 0.80
CA PHE A 610 -1.09 2.25 1.42
C PHE A 610 -0.23 1.62 2.54
N SER A 611 1.08 1.85 2.50
CA SER A 611 2.07 1.52 3.53
C SER A 611 2.28 2.69 4.50
N ALA A 612 2.90 2.42 5.64
CA ALA A 612 3.22 3.42 6.65
C ALA A 612 4.41 4.31 6.26
N ASP A 613 4.29 5.61 6.56
CA ASP A 613 5.37 6.61 6.56
C ASP A 613 6.31 6.65 5.34
N THR A 614 5.78 6.34 4.15
CA THR A 614 6.43 6.59 2.86
C THR A 614 6.03 7.98 2.32
N ASN A 615 7.01 8.83 2.00
CA ASN A 615 6.81 10.08 1.25
C ASN A 615 6.64 9.84 -0.27
N MET A 616 6.26 8.63 -0.64
CA MET A 616 6.23 8.10 -2.00
C MET A 616 4.81 7.65 -2.31
N GLY A 617 4.30 8.04 -3.49
CA GLY A 617 3.04 7.52 -4.00
C GLY A 617 3.11 6.01 -4.22
N GLU A 618 2.05 5.33 -3.85
CA GLU A 618 1.84 3.90 -4.07
C GLU A 618 0.56 3.67 -4.90
N CYS A 619 0.45 2.49 -5.49
CA CYS A 619 -0.76 2.00 -6.12
C CYS A 619 -1.02 0.53 -5.76
N LEU A 620 -2.29 0.17 -5.62
CA LEU A 620 -2.74 -1.22 -5.59
C LEU A 620 -2.98 -1.70 -7.03
N VAL A 621 -2.57 -2.92 -7.33
CA VAL A 621 -2.75 -3.59 -8.63
C VAL A 621 -3.49 -4.90 -8.41
N ILE A 622 -4.68 -5.03 -8.98
CA ILE A 622 -5.48 -6.26 -8.95
C ILE A 622 -5.75 -6.71 -10.38
N GLY A 623 -5.67 -8.01 -10.67
CA GLY A 623 -6.08 -8.58 -11.95
C GLY A 623 -6.04 -10.10 -11.99
N LYS A 624 -6.86 -10.71 -12.85
CA LYS A 624 -7.01 -12.18 -12.97
C LYS A 624 -6.23 -12.73 -14.16
N ARG A 625 -5.40 -13.76 -13.98
CA ARG A 625 -4.52 -14.30 -15.03
C ARG A 625 -5.29 -15.12 -16.08
N ASN A 626 -5.73 -14.50 -17.18
CA ASN A 626 -6.42 -15.18 -18.29
C ASN A 626 -5.67 -15.18 -19.63
N GLY A 627 -4.46 -14.59 -19.71
CA GLY A 627 -3.63 -14.64 -20.92
C GLY A 627 -4.18 -13.88 -22.15
N LYS A 628 -5.25 -13.09 -21.96
CA LYS A 628 -5.86 -12.26 -23.00
C LYS A 628 -5.45 -10.80 -22.79
N ARG A 629 -4.98 -10.16 -23.87
CA ARG A 629 -4.61 -8.74 -23.82
C ARG A 629 -5.82 -7.85 -23.59
N GLN A 630 -5.79 -7.11 -22.49
CA GLN A 630 -6.70 -6.03 -22.18
C GLN A 630 -6.30 -4.76 -22.93
N THR A 631 -7.31 -4.03 -23.36
CA THR A 631 -7.18 -2.69 -23.95
C THR A 631 -7.62 -1.60 -22.97
N ARG A 632 -8.15 -1.96 -21.80
CA ARG A 632 -8.72 -1.05 -20.79
C ARG A 632 -8.49 -1.57 -19.37
N ALA A 633 -8.60 -0.69 -18.38
CA ALA A 633 -8.60 -1.01 -16.97
C ALA A 633 -9.45 -0.01 -16.17
N THR A 634 -9.91 -0.43 -14.99
CA THR A 634 -10.55 0.46 -14.02
C THR A 634 -9.49 1.16 -13.18
N PHE A 635 -9.45 2.48 -13.24
CA PHE A 635 -8.58 3.32 -12.42
C PHE A 635 -9.40 3.97 -11.30
N VAL A 636 -8.93 3.83 -10.08
CA VAL A 636 -9.57 4.38 -8.88
C VAL A 636 -8.63 5.37 -8.22
N VAL A 637 -9.16 6.52 -7.83
CA VAL A 637 -8.47 7.45 -6.94
C VAL A 637 -9.31 7.64 -5.68
N LEU A 638 -8.78 7.20 -4.55
CA LEU A 638 -9.34 7.48 -3.23
C LEU A 638 -8.88 8.87 -2.77
N GLU A 639 -9.73 9.60 -2.03
CA GLU A 639 -9.34 10.91 -1.49
C GLU A 639 -8.16 10.78 -0.50
N LYS A 640 -8.25 9.77 0.36
CA LYS A 640 -7.38 9.46 1.50
C LYS A 640 -7.13 7.95 1.58
N SER A 641 -6.07 7.55 2.29
CA SER A 641 -5.86 6.14 2.68
C SER A 641 -7.08 5.64 3.48
N PRO A 642 -7.57 4.40 3.27
CA PRO A 642 -8.57 3.78 4.14
C PRO A 642 -8.12 3.80 5.60
N GLN A 643 -9.05 4.01 6.54
CA GLN A 643 -8.72 4.18 7.97
C GLN A 643 -8.85 2.90 8.80
N HIS A 644 -9.81 2.02 8.49
CA HIS A 644 -9.98 0.73 9.18
C HIS A 644 -10.46 -0.39 8.21
N PRO A 645 -10.32 -1.68 8.58
CA PRO A 645 -10.69 -2.80 7.71
C PRO A 645 -12.15 -2.79 7.23
N GLY A 646 -13.14 -2.59 8.11
CA GLY A 646 -14.57 -2.56 7.72
C GLY A 646 -14.91 -1.49 6.66
N PHE A 647 -14.34 -0.28 6.76
CA PHE A 647 -14.45 0.76 5.74
C PHE A 647 -13.90 0.30 4.39
N SER A 648 -12.82 -0.47 4.42
CA SER A 648 -12.08 -0.95 3.27
C SER A 648 -12.84 -2.05 2.51
N GLN A 649 -13.57 -2.91 3.24
CA GLN A 649 -14.50 -3.88 2.66
C GLN A 649 -15.66 -3.18 1.93
N LYS A 650 -16.26 -2.15 2.54
CA LYS A 650 -17.35 -1.38 1.92
C LYS A 650 -16.90 -0.63 0.65
N ILE A 651 -15.66 -0.15 0.58
CA ILE A 651 -15.08 0.38 -0.67
C ILE A 651 -14.99 -0.72 -1.74
N ALA A 652 -14.51 -1.91 -1.38
CA ALA A 652 -14.35 -3.01 -2.32
C ALA A 652 -15.70 -3.51 -2.88
N GLU A 653 -16.70 -3.67 -2.02
CA GLU A 653 -18.07 -4.02 -2.39
C GLU A 653 -18.67 -2.98 -3.33
N ARG A 654 -18.65 -1.70 -2.95
CA ARG A 654 -19.20 -0.62 -3.78
C ARG A 654 -18.48 -0.49 -5.13
N LEU A 655 -17.18 -0.78 -5.20
CA LEU A 655 -16.46 -0.80 -6.46
C LEU A 655 -16.86 -2.01 -7.34
N ARG A 656 -17.05 -3.21 -6.76
CA ARG A 656 -17.53 -4.39 -7.50
C ARG A 656 -18.91 -4.13 -8.12
N GLU A 657 -19.84 -3.56 -7.35
CA GLU A 657 -21.17 -3.17 -7.84
C GLU A 657 -21.07 -2.26 -9.08
N LEU A 658 -20.30 -1.16 -8.98
CA LEU A 658 -20.13 -0.20 -10.07
C LEU A 658 -19.49 -0.82 -11.33
N ILE A 659 -18.60 -1.81 -11.16
CA ILE A 659 -18.01 -2.59 -12.27
C ILE A 659 -19.06 -3.52 -12.89
N ALA A 660 -19.80 -4.28 -12.07
CA ALA A 660 -20.81 -5.25 -12.52
C ALA A 660 -21.96 -4.56 -13.26
N ASP A 661 -22.46 -3.44 -12.74
CA ASP A 661 -23.50 -2.58 -13.34
C ASP A 661 -23.03 -1.85 -14.60
N LYS A 662 -21.72 -1.90 -14.92
CA LYS A 662 -21.07 -1.12 -16.00
C LYS A 662 -21.31 0.40 -15.84
N ALA A 663 -21.42 0.86 -14.59
CA ALA A 663 -21.70 2.24 -14.23
C ALA A 663 -20.45 3.14 -14.22
N ILE A 664 -19.26 2.58 -14.47
CA ILE A 664 -18.00 3.33 -14.52
C ILE A 664 -17.90 4.11 -15.84
N ARG A 665 -17.76 5.43 -15.73
CA ARG A 665 -17.62 6.34 -16.89
C ARG A 665 -16.27 6.13 -17.59
N PRO A 666 -16.20 6.33 -18.93
CA PRO A 666 -14.95 6.28 -19.67
C PRO A 666 -14.13 7.58 -19.57
N LEU A 667 -12.80 7.47 -19.69
CA LEU A 667 -11.86 8.59 -19.79
C LEU A 667 -12.05 9.40 -21.09
N GLU A 668 -12.51 8.75 -22.15
CA GLU A 668 -12.77 9.37 -23.47
C GLU A 668 -14.13 10.07 -23.55
N GLY A 669 -14.91 10.07 -22.47
CA GLY A 669 -16.19 10.75 -22.38
C GLY A 669 -16.07 12.27 -22.28
N ALA A 670 -17.23 12.92 -22.17
CA ALA A 670 -17.32 14.34 -21.80
C ALA A 670 -16.67 14.57 -20.43
N PRO A 671 -16.06 15.75 -20.18
CA PRO A 671 -15.35 16.08 -18.94
C PRO A 671 -16.30 16.35 -17.75
N VAL A 672 -17.05 15.33 -17.34
CA VAL A 672 -18.06 15.38 -16.25
C VAL A 672 -17.60 14.71 -14.94
N GLY A 673 -16.34 14.29 -14.87
CA GLY A 673 -15.79 13.55 -13.74
C GLY A 673 -16.10 12.06 -13.81
N GLY A 674 -15.35 11.27 -13.05
CA GLY A 674 -15.55 9.82 -12.99
C GLY A 674 -16.74 9.44 -12.13
N THR A 675 -17.02 8.14 -12.07
CA THR A 675 -18.10 7.61 -11.24
C THR A 675 -17.70 7.70 -9.78
N HIS A 676 -18.50 8.43 -8.99
CA HIS A 676 -18.24 8.62 -7.56
C HIS A 676 -18.40 7.30 -6.80
N ILE A 677 -17.43 7.00 -5.94
CA ILE A 677 -17.55 5.97 -4.91
C ILE A 677 -18.02 6.69 -3.65
N VAL A 678 -19.23 6.37 -3.21
CA VAL A 678 -19.91 7.03 -2.07
C VAL A 678 -20.31 5.97 -1.06
N LEU A 679 -20.05 6.23 0.23
CA LEU A 679 -20.50 5.40 1.35
C LEU A 679 -21.39 6.27 2.26
N GLY A 680 -22.68 5.94 2.37
CA GLY A 680 -23.66 6.87 2.94
C GLY A 680 -23.77 8.12 2.08
N SER A 681 -23.43 9.28 2.64
CA SER A 681 -23.24 10.53 1.91
C SER A 681 -21.77 10.99 1.81
N GLU A 682 -20.81 10.18 2.26
CA GLU A 682 -19.37 10.49 2.15
C GLU A 682 -18.81 10.07 0.79
N LEU A 683 -18.29 11.02 0.01
CA LEU A 683 -17.47 10.73 -1.17
C LEU A 683 -16.10 10.20 -0.72
N VAL A 684 -15.79 8.94 -1.03
CA VAL A 684 -14.52 8.30 -0.62
C VAL A 684 -13.49 8.25 -1.75
N GLY A 685 -13.94 8.42 -3.00
CA GLY A 685 -13.09 8.48 -4.19
C GLY A 685 -13.88 8.52 -5.49
N GLN A 686 -13.18 8.41 -6.62
CA GLN A 686 -13.77 8.25 -7.94
C GLN A 686 -13.17 7.03 -8.65
N ALA A 687 -13.95 6.40 -9.53
CA ALA A 687 -13.52 5.39 -10.48
C ALA A 687 -13.72 5.88 -11.93
N ILE A 688 -12.80 5.52 -12.82
CA ILE A 688 -12.91 5.79 -14.25
C ILE A 688 -12.31 4.63 -15.04
N ASP A 689 -12.96 4.24 -16.13
CA ASP A 689 -12.51 3.21 -17.05
C ASP A 689 -11.68 3.89 -18.15
N ALA A 690 -10.46 3.41 -18.40
CA ALA A 690 -9.54 4.09 -19.30
C ALA A 690 -8.71 3.13 -20.16
N PRO A 691 -8.29 3.56 -21.38
CA PRO A 691 -7.41 2.79 -22.24
C PRO A 691 -6.07 2.40 -21.59
N LEU A 692 -5.66 1.17 -21.88
CA LEU A 692 -4.28 0.71 -21.69
C LEU A 692 -3.54 0.87 -23.03
N PRO A 693 -2.66 1.88 -23.19
CA PRO A 693 -1.92 2.06 -24.43
C PRO A 693 -0.99 0.87 -24.67
N LYS A 694 -0.69 0.59 -25.95
CA LYS A 694 0.22 -0.52 -26.33
C LYS A 694 1.61 -0.37 -25.71
N SER A 695 2.05 0.88 -25.56
CA SER A 695 3.28 1.27 -24.87
C SER A 695 3.11 2.65 -24.22
N GLY A 696 3.96 2.96 -23.23
CA GLY A 696 3.97 4.24 -22.52
C GLY A 696 3.24 4.22 -21.18
N SER A 697 2.88 5.40 -20.68
CA SER A 697 2.37 5.59 -19.32
C SER A 697 0.85 5.42 -19.19
N TRP A 698 0.45 4.82 -18.07
CA TRP A 698 -0.92 4.86 -17.55
C TRP A 698 -1.07 6.15 -16.74
N LYS A 699 -1.68 7.17 -17.36
CA LYS A 699 -1.65 8.56 -16.87
C LYS A 699 -2.64 8.85 -15.71
N VAL A 700 -3.64 7.99 -15.53
CA VAL A 700 -4.69 8.14 -14.50
C VAL A 700 -4.14 7.69 -13.14
N ALA A 701 -3.67 8.65 -12.34
CA ALA A 701 -3.07 8.41 -11.04
C ALA A 701 -3.07 9.69 -10.19
N ARG A 702 -3.53 9.61 -8.94
CA ARG A 702 -3.56 10.74 -7.98
C ARG A 702 -4.28 12.00 -8.50
N ILE A 703 -5.52 11.84 -8.95
CA ILE A 703 -6.35 12.90 -9.52
C ILE A 703 -7.63 13.00 -8.69
N VAL A 704 -7.90 14.14 -8.05
CA VAL A 704 -9.11 14.34 -7.22
C VAL A 704 -10.37 14.39 -8.07
N ASP A 705 -10.30 15.13 -9.18
CA ASP A 705 -11.41 15.32 -10.11
C ASP A 705 -11.00 14.83 -11.51
N PHE A 706 -11.61 13.73 -11.95
CA PHE A 706 -11.32 13.16 -13.26
C PHE A 706 -11.87 13.99 -14.44
N SER A 707 -12.66 15.05 -14.23
CA SER A 707 -13.06 15.97 -15.31
C SER A 707 -11.81 16.61 -15.96
N LEU A 708 -10.78 16.87 -15.15
CA LEU A 708 -9.46 17.33 -15.57
C LEU A 708 -8.70 16.25 -16.35
N ALA A 709 -8.83 14.98 -15.97
CA ALA A 709 -8.21 13.85 -16.67
C ALA A 709 -8.85 13.61 -18.04
N GLN A 710 -10.18 13.71 -18.12
CA GLN A 710 -10.95 13.65 -19.36
C GLN A 710 -10.55 14.82 -20.27
N SER A 711 -10.55 16.06 -19.76
CA SER A 711 -10.09 17.24 -20.52
C SER A 711 -8.66 17.08 -21.06
N ALA A 712 -7.75 16.54 -20.24
CA ALA A 712 -6.37 16.28 -20.63
C ALA A 712 -6.25 15.13 -21.66
N TYR A 713 -7.12 14.12 -21.61
CA TYR A 713 -7.20 13.05 -22.60
C TYR A 713 -7.71 13.59 -23.95
N GLN A 714 -8.79 14.38 -23.95
CA GLN A 714 -9.33 14.98 -25.18
C GLN A 714 -8.28 15.83 -25.90
N LEU A 715 -7.50 16.61 -25.15
CA LEU A 715 -6.43 17.43 -25.71
C LEU A 715 -5.23 16.59 -26.19
N ALA A 716 -4.82 15.59 -25.42
CA ALA A 716 -3.60 14.80 -25.71
C ALA A 716 -3.78 13.74 -26.81
N GLU A 717 -4.97 13.13 -26.94
CA GLU A 717 -5.19 11.96 -27.79
C GLU A 717 -6.21 12.23 -28.91
N ASN A 718 -7.18 13.14 -28.69
CA ASN A 718 -8.25 13.46 -29.66
C ASN A 718 -8.07 14.84 -30.30
N ASN A 719 -6.94 15.53 -30.07
CA ASN A 719 -6.63 16.84 -30.64
C ASN A 719 -7.76 17.87 -30.42
N SER A 720 -8.38 17.86 -29.23
CA SER A 720 -9.56 18.67 -28.96
C SER A 720 -9.60 19.26 -27.55
N ILE A 721 -9.87 20.56 -27.46
CA ILE A 721 -10.09 21.25 -26.20
C ILE A 721 -11.53 21.02 -25.78
N TRP A 722 -11.73 20.29 -24.68
CA TRP A 722 -13.04 20.09 -24.05
C TRP A 722 -12.89 20.24 -22.54
N LEU A 723 -13.50 21.29 -21.98
CA LEU A 723 -13.46 21.63 -20.55
C LEU A 723 -14.81 21.35 -19.87
N PRO A 724 -14.87 21.18 -18.53
CA PRO A 724 -16.07 20.70 -17.81
C PRO A 724 -17.36 21.52 -17.98
N THR A 725 -17.25 22.78 -18.41
CA THR A 725 -18.38 23.70 -18.62
C THR A 725 -18.76 23.88 -20.10
N GLN A 726 -18.05 23.23 -21.03
CA GLN A 726 -18.30 23.37 -22.47
C GLN A 726 -19.27 22.30 -22.98
N GLY A 727 -20.36 22.74 -23.63
CA GLY A 727 -21.33 21.85 -24.26
C GLY A 727 -20.84 21.13 -25.53
N ALA A 728 -19.73 21.59 -26.12
CA ALA A 728 -19.08 20.98 -27.27
C ALA A 728 -17.56 21.21 -27.20
N SER A 729 -16.78 20.32 -27.81
CA SER A 729 -15.33 20.44 -27.89
C SER A 729 -14.89 21.31 -29.08
N ILE A 730 -13.67 21.86 -28.99
CA ILE A 730 -13.05 22.69 -30.04
C ILE A 730 -11.88 21.90 -30.62
N ALA A 731 -11.77 21.83 -31.95
CA ALA A 731 -10.63 21.19 -32.61
C ALA A 731 -9.35 22.05 -32.46
N THR A 732 -8.21 21.41 -32.24
CA THR A 732 -6.89 22.07 -32.18
C THR A 732 -5.83 21.18 -32.84
N ALA A 733 -4.76 21.77 -33.36
CA ALA A 733 -3.65 20.99 -33.91
C ALA A 733 -2.64 20.66 -32.79
N MET A 734 -2.56 19.38 -32.41
CA MET A 734 -1.56 18.90 -31.44
C MET A 734 -0.54 17.99 -32.13
N THR A 735 0.70 18.10 -31.68
CA THR A 735 1.85 17.33 -32.16
C THR A 735 2.74 16.96 -30.96
N SER A 736 3.89 16.33 -31.18
CA SER A 736 4.83 16.02 -30.09
C SER A 736 6.18 16.72 -30.25
N VAL A 737 6.85 17.00 -29.12
CA VAL A 737 8.10 17.79 -29.11
C VAL A 737 9.17 17.27 -30.07
N LYS A 738 9.30 15.93 -30.24
CA LYS A 738 10.27 15.32 -31.16
C LYS A 738 9.97 15.57 -32.65
N ASP A 739 8.71 15.90 -32.98
CA ASP A 739 8.25 16.08 -34.35
C ASP A 739 8.44 17.54 -34.81
N ILE A 740 8.49 18.50 -33.86
CA ILE A 740 8.76 19.92 -34.12
C ILE A 740 10.19 20.38 -33.78
N GLY A 741 10.97 19.59 -33.04
CA GLY A 741 12.28 20.00 -32.54
C GLY A 741 13.18 18.87 -32.06
N LYS A 742 14.43 19.21 -31.76
CA LYS A 742 15.48 18.27 -31.31
C LYS A 742 15.80 18.50 -29.84
N LEU A 743 15.73 17.43 -29.04
CA LEU A 743 16.10 17.46 -27.62
C LEU A 743 17.61 17.38 -27.43
N GLY A 744 18.16 18.33 -26.67
CA GLY A 744 19.56 18.36 -26.24
C GLY A 744 19.99 17.12 -25.43
N PRO A 745 21.30 16.95 -25.17
CA PRO A 745 21.83 15.84 -24.37
C PRO A 745 21.26 15.83 -22.95
N ILE A 746 21.33 14.68 -22.27
CA ILE A 746 21.11 14.67 -20.81
C ILE A 746 22.37 15.19 -20.12
N HIS A 747 22.24 15.74 -18.91
CA HIS A 747 23.36 16.30 -18.13
C HIS A 747 24.63 15.42 -18.11
N ARG A 748 24.49 14.09 -18.01
CA ARG A 748 25.64 13.15 -18.04
C ARG A 748 26.47 13.18 -19.33
N ASP A 749 25.87 13.54 -20.46
CA ASP A 749 26.55 13.69 -21.75
C ASP A 749 27.19 15.08 -21.92
N ILE A 750 26.89 16.01 -21.01
CA ILE A 750 27.48 17.36 -20.96
C ILE A 750 28.62 17.39 -19.94
N ASN A 751 28.37 16.97 -18.70
CA ASN A 751 29.31 17.09 -17.57
C ASN A 751 29.65 15.78 -16.85
N GLY A 752 29.14 14.64 -17.30
CA GLY A 752 29.25 13.38 -16.56
C GLY A 752 30.56 12.63 -16.75
N THR A 753 30.77 11.66 -15.87
CA THR A 753 31.82 10.63 -15.96
C THR A 753 31.14 9.25 -16.05
N ASN A 754 31.82 8.28 -16.68
CA ASN A 754 31.41 6.88 -16.70
C ASN A 754 31.83 6.14 -15.41
N PRO A 755 31.27 4.96 -15.10
CA PRO A 755 31.64 4.20 -13.90
C PRO A 755 33.10 3.75 -13.85
N ASP A 756 33.77 3.65 -15.00
CA ASP A 756 35.19 3.34 -15.16
C ASP A 756 36.11 4.57 -15.02
N GLY A 757 35.57 5.73 -14.64
CA GLY A 757 36.29 6.99 -14.52
C GLY A 757 36.50 7.74 -15.85
N THR A 758 36.10 7.18 -16.99
CA THR A 758 36.29 7.85 -18.30
C THR A 758 35.33 9.03 -18.50
N ILE A 759 35.78 10.04 -19.24
CA ILE A 759 35.02 11.29 -19.46
C ILE A 759 33.81 11.02 -20.38
N ARG A 760 32.60 11.12 -19.83
CA ARG A 760 31.35 10.95 -20.59
C ARG A 760 30.90 12.27 -21.23
N GLY A 761 30.94 13.37 -20.49
CA GLY A 761 30.61 14.71 -20.99
C GLY A 761 31.85 15.59 -21.12
N PRO A 762 31.98 16.40 -22.19
CA PRO A 762 33.21 17.15 -22.47
C PRO A 762 33.44 18.35 -21.54
N PHE A 763 32.45 18.75 -20.74
CA PHE A 763 32.50 19.95 -19.92
C PHE A 763 32.66 19.67 -18.41
N GLU A 764 33.14 20.67 -17.70
CA GLU A 764 32.95 20.89 -16.28
C GLU A 764 32.00 22.10 -16.13
N VAL A 765 30.98 22.02 -15.27
CA VAL A 765 29.97 23.09 -15.16
C VAL A 765 30.21 23.87 -13.87
N ARG A 766 30.43 25.19 -14.01
CA ARG A 766 30.84 26.09 -12.93
C ARG A 766 29.86 27.26 -12.78
N ASP A 767 29.87 27.90 -11.60
CA ASP A 767 29.20 29.18 -11.39
C ASP A 767 29.72 30.26 -12.35
N LEU A 768 28.83 31.15 -12.80
CA LEU A 768 29.23 32.31 -13.59
C LEU A 768 30.07 33.26 -12.73
N HIS A 769 31.23 33.65 -13.23
CA HIS A 769 32.01 34.69 -12.57
C HIS A 769 31.30 36.06 -12.73
N PRO A 770 31.18 36.88 -11.67
CA PRO A 770 30.64 38.23 -11.79
C PRO A 770 31.32 39.01 -12.91
N ASN A 771 30.51 39.71 -13.71
CA ASN A 771 30.92 40.50 -14.88
C ASN A 771 31.64 39.74 -16.02
N SER A 772 31.57 38.40 -16.04
CA SER A 772 32.07 37.60 -17.18
C SER A 772 30.99 37.36 -18.24
N ILE A 773 31.42 37.16 -19.49
CA ILE A 773 30.59 36.64 -20.57
C ILE A 773 30.95 35.16 -20.75
N PRO A 774 30.02 34.21 -20.49
CA PRO A 774 30.30 32.79 -20.66
C PRO A 774 30.48 32.45 -22.14
N THR A 775 31.48 31.62 -22.43
CA THR A 775 31.77 31.06 -23.77
C THR A 775 30.71 30.03 -24.14
N TYR A 776 30.39 29.15 -23.20
CA TYR A 776 29.34 28.14 -23.33
C TYR A 776 28.34 28.32 -22.17
N PRO A 777 27.38 29.26 -22.28
CA PRO A 777 26.36 29.46 -21.25
C PRO A 777 25.54 28.18 -21.05
N ALA A 778 25.21 27.88 -19.80
CA ALA A 778 24.42 26.73 -19.41
C ALA A 778 23.35 27.10 -18.39
N LEU A 779 22.11 26.67 -18.62
CA LEU A 779 21.01 26.76 -17.67
C LEU A 779 20.89 25.41 -16.94
N TRP A 780 21.34 25.36 -15.68
CA TRP A 780 21.70 24.07 -15.08
C TRP A 780 20.78 23.59 -13.95
N ALA A 781 20.59 24.44 -12.95
CA ALA A 781 19.93 24.12 -11.69
C ALA A 781 18.80 25.11 -11.38
N HIS A 782 17.81 24.65 -10.62
CA HIS A 782 16.62 25.44 -10.32
C HIS A 782 16.84 26.51 -9.24
N ASN A 783 16.39 27.74 -9.51
CA ASN A 783 16.24 28.79 -8.51
C ASN A 783 14.82 29.36 -8.49
N ALA A 784 13.93 28.75 -7.70
CA ALA A 784 12.53 29.16 -7.64
C ALA A 784 12.26 30.61 -7.18
N LYS A 785 13.26 31.39 -6.72
CA LYS A 785 13.09 32.83 -6.48
C LYS A 785 13.21 33.65 -7.76
N GLU A 786 14.12 33.27 -8.64
CA GLU A 786 14.42 33.93 -9.92
C GLU A 786 13.56 33.37 -11.07
N GLU A 787 13.19 32.09 -11.01
CA GLU A 787 12.39 31.37 -12.02
C GLU A 787 10.89 31.75 -11.98
N ARG A 788 10.59 33.04 -12.22
CA ARG A 788 9.25 33.65 -12.19
C ARG A 788 8.75 34.14 -13.54
N THR A 789 9.63 34.36 -14.51
CA THR A 789 9.32 34.97 -15.82
C THR A 789 9.47 33.94 -16.95
N LEU A 790 8.95 34.24 -18.16
CA LEU A 790 9.18 33.37 -19.34
C LEU A 790 10.60 33.50 -19.91
N MET A 791 11.33 34.57 -19.55
CA MET A 791 12.73 34.79 -19.91
C MET A 791 13.60 35.16 -18.71
N PHE A 792 14.68 34.39 -18.52
CA PHE A 792 15.79 34.64 -17.60
C PHE A 792 17.06 33.99 -18.17
N GLU A 793 18.23 34.49 -17.79
CA GLU A 793 19.51 34.06 -18.39
C GLU A 793 20.04 32.73 -17.84
N ALA A 794 20.99 32.14 -18.56
CA ALA A 794 21.79 31.01 -18.08
C ALA A 794 22.49 31.36 -16.74
N ASN A 795 22.56 30.40 -15.83
CA ASN A 795 23.12 30.58 -14.48
C ASN A 795 24.49 29.91 -14.26
N ARG A 796 25.04 29.25 -15.29
CA ARG A 796 26.33 28.53 -15.26
C ARG A 796 27.11 28.73 -16.55
N GLU A 797 28.41 28.43 -16.50
CA GLU A 797 29.26 28.21 -17.68
C GLU A 797 29.70 26.75 -17.75
N ALA A 798 29.72 26.20 -18.97
CA ALA A 798 30.28 24.89 -19.28
C ALA A 798 31.71 25.05 -19.83
N VAL A 799 32.72 24.79 -19.02
CA VAL A 799 34.13 24.92 -19.41
C VAL A 799 34.64 23.57 -19.95
N PRO A 800 35.21 23.48 -21.16
CA PRO A 800 35.77 22.23 -21.67
C PRO A 800 36.80 21.64 -20.70
N ARG A 801 36.71 20.34 -20.41
CA ARG A 801 37.63 19.66 -19.50
C ARG A 801 39.05 19.68 -20.06
N LEU A 802 40.02 19.81 -19.16
CA LEU A 802 41.45 19.74 -19.49
C LEU A 802 41.97 18.31 -19.25
N VAL A 803 42.72 17.77 -20.20
CA VAL A 803 43.38 16.46 -20.13
C VAL A 803 44.82 16.54 -20.61
N SER A 804 45.68 15.69 -20.07
CA SER A 804 47.13 15.75 -20.25
C SER A 804 47.62 15.39 -21.66
N SER A 805 46.80 14.69 -22.47
CA SER A 805 47.15 14.28 -23.83
C SER A 805 46.53 15.21 -24.86
N LYS A 806 47.35 15.68 -25.82
CA LYS A 806 46.91 16.60 -26.87
C LYS A 806 45.79 16.02 -27.73
N SER A 807 45.89 14.77 -28.16
CA SER A 807 44.85 14.12 -28.98
C SER A 807 43.54 13.88 -28.22
N ALA A 808 43.63 13.61 -26.91
CA ALA A 808 42.46 13.53 -26.05
C ALA A 808 41.83 14.92 -25.85
N GLN A 809 42.63 15.98 -25.77
CA GLN A 809 42.15 17.35 -25.67
C GLN A 809 41.44 17.81 -26.96
N GLU A 810 42.00 17.48 -28.13
CA GLU A 810 41.37 17.68 -29.45
C GLU A 810 40.00 16.96 -29.49
N THR A 811 39.92 15.70 -29.05
CA THR A 811 38.66 14.93 -28.93
C THR A 811 37.63 15.61 -28.00
N ILE A 812 38.08 16.21 -26.88
CA ILE A 812 37.19 16.94 -25.97
C ILE A 812 36.64 18.21 -26.62
N PHE A 813 37.45 18.96 -27.39
CA PHE A 813 36.99 20.17 -28.08
C PHE A 813 36.02 19.86 -29.23
N GLU A 814 36.26 18.80 -29.99
CA GLU A 814 35.28 18.31 -30.99
C GLU A 814 33.94 17.96 -30.33
N LYS A 815 33.98 17.19 -29.24
CA LYS A 815 32.80 16.79 -28.48
C LYS A 815 32.09 17.97 -27.80
N ALA A 816 32.84 18.96 -27.29
CA ALA A 816 32.30 20.21 -26.77
C ALA A 816 31.55 20.98 -27.86
N THR A 817 32.11 21.04 -29.07
CA THR A 817 31.47 21.66 -30.25
C THR A 817 30.18 20.92 -30.63
N GLN A 818 30.21 19.59 -30.71
CA GLN A 818 29.02 18.77 -31.00
C GLN A 818 27.92 18.93 -29.94
N VAL A 819 28.27 18.99 -28.66
CA VAL A 819 27.31 19.25 -27.58
C VAL A 819 26.76 20.67 -27.69
N PHE A 820 27.58 21.69 -27.96
CA PHE A 820 27.13 23.07 -28.08
C PHE A 820 26.27 23.34 -29.33
N GLN A 821 26.40 22.54 -30.40
CA GLN A 821 25.47 22.58 -31.54
C GLN A 821 24.01 22.27 -31.13
N THR A 822 23.78 21.63 -29.98
CA THR A 822 22.44 21.37 -29.43
C THR A 822 21.88 22.51 -28.57
N ALA A 823 22.64 23.59 -28.38
CA ALA A 823 22.20 24.76 -27.62
C ALA A 823 20.98 25.44 -28.29
N SER A 824 20.09 25.95 -27.44
CA SER A 824 18.79 26.54 -27.81
C SER A 824 18.49 27.73 -26.90
N HIS A 825 17.51 28.56 -27.26
CA HIS A 825 16.89 29.48 -26.32
C HIS A 825 15.81 28.79 -25.49
N CYS A 826 15.12 27.77 -26.03
CA CYS A 826 14.05 27.05 -25.34
C CYS A 826 14.58 25.86 -24.51
N HIS A 827 14.18 25.79 -23.24
CA HIS A 827 14.52 24.69 -22.31
C HIS A 827 13.28 24.22 -21.54
N SER A 828 13.08 22.91 -21.41
CA SER A 828 11.97 22.33 -20.64
C SER A 828 12.41 21.88 -19.25
N ASN A 829 11.60 22.21 -18.25
CA ASN A 829 11.70 21.73 -16.89
C ASN A 829 11.52 20.19 -16.88
N LEU A 830 12.43 19.44 -16.26
CA LEU A 830 12.29 17.98 -16.13
C LEU A 830 11.74 17.52 -14.78
N ALA A 831 11.73 18.37 -13.75
CA ALA A 831 11.43 17.97 -12.38
C ALA A 831 10.55 18.98 -11.63
N PHE A 832 9.56 19.51 -12.37
CA PHE A 832 8.71 20.65 -12.03
C PHE A 832 8.01 20.49 -10.67
N ARG A 833 8.36 21.38 -9.75
CA ARG A 833 7.81 21.46 -8.40
C ARG A 833 6.65 22.45 -8.35
N PHE A 834 5.45 21.93 -8.61
CA PHE A 834 4.19 22.67 -8.79
C PHE A 834 3.84 23.65 -7.66
N ASN A 835 4.31 23.40 -6.43
CA ASN A 835 4.05 24.28 -5.28
C ASN A 835 5.07 25.44 -5.12
N SER A 836 6.19 25.44 -5.86
CA SER A 836 7.21 26.50 -5.74
C SER A 836 7.60 27.16 -7.06
N GLN A 837 7.54 26.42 -8.17
CA GLN A 837 8.00 26.88 -9.49
C GLN A 837 6.84 27.35 -10.36
N SER A 838 7.17 28.24 -11.30
CA SER A 838 6.21 28.96 -12.13
C SER A 838 6.13 28.40 -13.55
N THR A 839 7.26 28.03 -14.15
CA THR A 839 7.35 27.71 -15.59
C THR A 839 7.67 26.24 -15.89
N ALA A 840 7.03 25.71 -16.95
CA ALA A 840 7.27 24.37 -17.50
C ALA A 840 8.31 24.37 -18.62
N MET A 841 8.36 25.45 -19.41
CA MET A 841 9.42 25.71 -20.36
C MET A 841 9.91 27.15 -20.22
N GLN A 842 11.11 27.42 -20.70
CA GLN A 842 11.86 28.62 -20.39
C GLN A 842 12.61 29.13 -21.62
N PHE A 843 12.69 30.45 -21.77
CA PHE A 843 13.56 31.10 -22.76
C PHE A 843 14.82 31.68 -22.09
N THR A 844 15.99 31.53 -22.72
CA THR A 844 17.25 32.23 -22.39
C THR A 844 17.60 33.22 -23.50
N GLY A 845 17.98 34.46 -23.19
CA GLY A 845 18.30 35.47 -24.21
C GLY A 845 19.46 35.08 -25.11
N ARG A 846 20.39 34.25 -24.62
CA ARG A 846 21.46 33.61 -25.41
C ARG A 846 21.19 32.12 -25.58
N LYS A 847 21.61 31.56 -26.73
CA LYS A 847 21.64 30.09 -26.93
C LYS A 847 22.50 29.45 -25.85
N SER A 848 21.89 28.55 -25.08
CA SER A 848 22.50 27.95 -23.89
C SER A 848 22.40 26.43 -23.91
N LEU A 849 23.25 25.76 -23.15
CA LEU A 849 23.14 24.33 -22.87
C LEU A 849 22.16 24.07 -21.73
N GLY A 850 21.25 23.13 -21.95
CA GLY A 850 20.30 22.68 -20.95
C GLY A 850 20.87 21.59 -20.02
N GLY A 851 20.82 21.81 -18.71
CA GLY A 851 21.34 20.90 -17.70
C GLY A 851 20.39 19.81 -17.19
N SER A 852 20.56 19.44 -15.92
CA SER A 852 19.77 18.36 -15.30
C SER A 852 18.33 18.76 -14.98
N ALA A 853 18.11 20.06 -14.69
CA ALA A 853 16.80 20.64 -14.42
C ALA A 853 16.05 21.07 -15.69
N TRP A 854 16.79 21.55 -16.69
CA TRP A 854 16.29 22.30 -17.84
C TRP A 854 16.89 21.72 -19.12
N ILE A 855 16.20 20.82 -19.84
CA ILE A 855 16.74 20.22 -21.08
C ILE A 855 16.39 21.08 -22.30
N SER A 856 17.36 21.37 -23.15
CA SER A 856 17.15 22.20 -24.36
C SER A 856 16.25 21.52 -25.39
N ILE A 857 15.42 22.33 -26.05
CA ILE A 857 14.60 21.96 -27.21
C ILE A 857 14.98 22.91 -28.34
N GLN A 858 15.70 22.43 -29.34
CA GLN A 858 16.10 23.23 -30.50
C GLN A 858 15.05 23.14 -31.60
N LEU A 859 14.53 24.28 -32.06
CA LEU A 859 13.58 24.36 -33.18
C LEU A 859 14.23 25.07 -34.39
N ALA A 860 13.51 25.15 -35.51
CA ALA A 860 14.03 25.70 -36.77
C ALA A 860 14.25 27.23 -36.72
N THR A 861 13.46 27.97 -35.94
CA THR A 861 13.55 29.42 -35.79
C THR A 861 13.35 29.85 -34.33
N VAL A 862 13.84 31.05 -33.98
CA VAL A 862 13.65 31.61 -32.63
C VAL A 862 12.18 31.91 -32.34
N ASP A 863 11.39 32.27 -33.36
CA ASP A 863 9.95 32.53 -33.18
C ASP A 863 9.15 31.26 -32.84
N LEU A 864 9.57 30.10 -33.37
CA LEU A 864 9.04 28.80 -32.94
C LEU A 864 9.46 28.48 -31.50
N GLU A 865 10.69 28.79 -31.10
CA GLU A 865 11.14 28.66 -29.70
C GLU A 865 10.33 29.57 -28.75
N LYS A 866 10.04 30.81 -29.15
CA LYS A 866 9.14 31.73 -28.42
C LYS A 866 7.71 31.19 -28.31
N ALA A 867 7.12 30.77 -29.43
CA ALA A 867 5.74 30.25 -29.47
C ALA A 867 5.58 29.01 -28.59
N LEU A 868 6.56 28.10 -28.59
CA LEU A 868 6.57 26.92 -27.71
C LEU A 868 6.64 27.30 -26.23
N VAL A 869 7.50 28.27 -25.87
CA VAL A 869 7.63 28.75 -24.49
C VAL A 869 6.35 29.44 -24.01
N VAL A 870 5.66 30.20 -24.87
CA VAL A 870 4.34 30.75 -24.52
C VAL A 870 3.34 29.62 -24.29
N TRP A 871 3.12 28.75 -25.29
CA TRP A 871 2.16 27.64 -25.19
C TRP A 871 2.38 26.80 -23.93
N ALA A 872 3.61 26.36 -23.65
CA ALA A 872 3.92 25.47 -22.54
C ALA A 872 3.64 26.08 -21.15
N ASN A 873 3.52 27.42 -21.05
CA ASN A 873 3.25 28.13 -19.80
C ASN A 873 1.81 28.68 -19.69
N THR A 874 0.99 28.47 -20.72
CA THR A 874 -0.47 28.60 -20.66
C THR A 874 -1.08 27.51 -19.78
N ALA A 875 -2.34 27.67 -19.35
CA ALA A 875 -3.05 26.67 -18.56
C ALA A 875 -3.14 25.29 -19.26
N LEU A 876 -3.31 25.24 -20.58
CA LEU A 876 -3.38 23.99 -21.35
C LEU A 876 -2.00 23.34 -21.54
N GLY A 877 -0.95 24.13 -21.77
CA GLY A 877 0.43 23.62 -21.80
C GLY A 877 0.86 23.02 -20.45
N LEU A 878 0.52 23.71 -19.36
CA LEU A 878 0.76 23.24 -17.99
C LEU A 878 -0.07 21.99 -17.66
N LEU A 879 -1.30 21.86 -18.20
CA LEU A 879 -2.11 20.65 -18.10
C LEU A 879 -1.44 19.46 -18.80
N MET A 880 -0.91 19.64 -20.02
CA MET A 880 -0.18 18.58 -20.74
C MET A 880 1.07 18.14 -19.98
N PHE A 881 1.84 19.09 -19.44
CA PHE A 881 2.98 18.77 -18.58
C PHE A 881 2.54 17.94 -17.36
N TRP A 882 1.56 18.42 -16.61
CA TRP A 882 1.07 17.76 -15.40
C TRP A 882 0.57 16.34 -15.69
N TRP A 883 -0.23 16.18 -16.76
CA TRP A 883 -0.85 14.93 -17.19
C TRP A 883 0.19 13.86 -17.53
N HIS A 884 1.24 14.23 -18.27
CA HIS A 884 2.30 13.31 -18.69
C HIS A 884 3.40 13.09 -17.64
N SER A 885 3.47 13.93 -16.60
CA SER A 885 4.49 13.82 -15.55
C SER A 885 4.26 12.67 -14.57
N SER A 886 5.36 12.06 -14.10
CA SER A 886 5.37 11.15 -12.94
C SER A 886 5.10 11.94 -11.66
N ARG A 887 4.04 11.58 -10.94
CA ARG A 887 3.59 12.24 -9.69
C ARG A 887 3.94 11.43 -8.43
N GLN A 888 5.13 10.81 -8.42
CA GLN A 888 5.63 9.96 -7.34
C GLN A 888 5.80 10.70 -6.00
N GLN A 889 6.17 11.98 -6.03
CA GLN A 889 6.39 12.82 -4.84
C GLN A 889 5.22 13.82 -4.68
N PRO A 890 4.92 14.30 -3.45
CA PRO A 890 3.97 15.38 -3.24
C PRO A 890 4.41 16.66 -3.98
N GLY A 891 3.50 17.31 -4.70
CA GLY A 891 3.74 18.62 -5.33
C GLY A 891 4.82 18.67 -6.42
N ARG A 892 5.23 17.52 -6.98
CA ARG A 892 6.28 17.46 -8.01
C ARG A 892 5.90 16.51 -9.15
N GLY A 893 6.03 16.99 -10.38
CA GLY A 893 5.97 16.20 -11.61
C GLY A 893 7.37 15.99 -12.18
N VAL A 894 7.67 14.77 -12.64
CA VAL A 894 8.95 14.45 -13.30
C VAL A 894 8.70 13.93 -14.71
N LEU A 895 9.40 14.50 -15.70
CA LEU A 895 9.50 13.98 -17.06
C LEU A 895 10.88 13.34 -17.27
N THR A 896 10.93 12.29 -18.09
CA THR A 896 12.21 11.80 -18.65
C THR A 896 12.43 12.43 -20.02
N LYS A 897 13.68 12.42 -20.55
CA LYS A 897 13.94 12.83 -21.94
C LYS A 897 13.01 12.12 -22.95
N THR A 898 12.74 10.83 -22.73
CA THR A 898 11.82 10.04 -23.56
C THR A 898 10.37 10.52 -23.43
N THR A 899 9.91 10.83 -22.22
CA THR A 899 8.55 11.36 -21.99
C THR A 899 8.37 12.75 -22.59
N LEU A 900 9.38 13.62 -22.46
CA LEU A 900 9.39 14.95 -23.06
C LEU A 900 9.36 14.87 -24.59
N ALA A 901 10.11 13.96 -25.20
CA ALA A 901 10.11 13.76 -26.65
C ALA A 901 8.71 13.46 -27.21
N THR A 902 7.89 12.75 -26.43
CA THR A 902 6.50 12.39 -26.75
C THR A 902 5.46 13.24 -26.01
N LEU A 903 5.85 14.40 -25.44
CA LEU A 903 4.91 15.30 -24.77
C LEU A 903 4.03 15.99 -25.82
N PRO A 904 2.69 15.90 -25.72
CA PRO A 904 1.78 16.64 -26.59
C PRO A 904 1.90 18.14 -26.36
N VAL A 905 2.04 18.87 -27.46
CA VAL A 905 2.12 20.34 -27.51
C VAL A 905 1.29 20.83 -28.70
N LEU A 906 0.92 22.10 -28.69
CA LEU A 906 0.33 22.73 -29.88
C LEU A 906 1.28 22.59 -31.06
N ASP A 907 0.75 22.28 -32.25
CA ASP A 907 1.52 22.30 -33.48
C ASP A 907 1.79 23.73 -33.94
N ILE A 908 2.80 24.33 -33.31
CA ILE A 908 3.32 25.64 -33.66
C ILE A 908 3.94 25.70 -35.05
N THR A 909 4.20 24.55 -35.70
CA THR A 909 4.70 24.49 -37.09
C THR A 909 3.57 24.53 -38.12
N ALA A 910 2.34 24.25 -37.70
CA ALA A 910 1.12 24.42 -38.49
C ALA A 910 0.47 25.81 -38.38
N LEU A 911 1.00 26.70 -37.52
CA LEU A 911 0.55 28.09 -37.43
C LEU A 911 0.85 28.85 -38.73
N SER A 912 -0.07 29.71 -39.16
CA SER A 912 0.20 30.66 -40.24
C SER A 912 1.32 31.64 -39.85
N PRO A 913 2.00 32.29 -40.83
CA PRO A 913 3.03 33.28 -40.54
C PRO A 913 2.55 34.40 -39.60
N ASP A 914 1.30 34.85 -39.75
CA ASP A 914 0.71 35.90 -38.92
C ASP A 914 0.43 35.41 -37.49
N GLN A 915 -0.03 34.16 -37.32
CA GLN A 915 -0.21 33.53 -36.01
C GLN A 915 1.14 33.33 -35.30
N LEU A 916 2.18 32.88 -36.02
CA LEU A 916 3.52 32.69 -35.45
C LEU A 916 4.16 34.02 -35.04
N ALA A 917 4.07 35.06 -35.89
CA ALA A 917 4.51 36.41 -35.56
C ALA A 917 3.73 36.98 -34.35
N THR A 918 2.45 36.64 -34.23
CA THR A 918 1.61 37.03 -33.09
C THR A 918 2.02 36.31 -31.81
N ALA A 919 2.31 35.01 -31.85
CA ALA A 919 2.83 34.26 -30.73
C ALA A 919 4.21 34.79 -30.26
N ALA A 920 5.10 35.14 -31.19
CA ALA A 920 6.39 35.75 -30.89
C ALA A 920 6.24 37.15 -30.24
N ARG A 921 5.31 37.97 -30.73
CA ARG A 921 4.95 39.27 -30.11
C ARG A 921 4.37 39.10 -28.71
N ILE A 922 3.46 38.14 -28.50
CA ILE A 922 2.92 37.82 -27.17
C ILE A 922 4.04 37.40 -26.22
N PHE A 923 5.02 36.62 -26.68
CA PHE A 923 6.22 36.32 -25.88
C PHE A 923 6.94 37.62 -25.50
N ASP A 924 7.32 38.46 -26.46
CA ASP A 924 8.11 39.67 -26.18
C ASP A 924 7.38 40.62 -25.22
N ASP A 925 6.07 40.82 -25.41
CA ASP A 925 5.20 41.65 -24.56
C ASP A 925 5.08 41.11 -23.11
N THR A 926 5.20 39.80 -22.91
CA THR A 926 4.91 39.14 -21.61
C THR A 926 6.12 38.50 -20.95
N CYS A 927 7.29 38.46 -21.61
CA CYS A 927 8.40 37.62 -21.20
C CYS A 927 8.98 37.95 -19.82
N GLN A 928 8.81 39.19 -19.35
CA GLN A 928 9.24 39.69 -18.04
C GLN A 928 8.12 39.78 -16.99
N LEU A 929 6.88 39.38 -17.32
CA LEU A 929 5.80 39.37 -16.34
C LEU A 929 6.00 38.24 -15.32
N PRO A 930 5.95 38.52 -14.01
CA PRO A 930 6.10 37.50 -12.99
C PRO A 930 4.84 36.62 -12.94
N LEU A 931 5.03 35.33 -13.18
CA LEU A 931 4.02 34.27 -13.08
C LEU A 931 4.06 33.65 -11.68
N LYS A 932 2.90 33.23 -11.20
CA LYS A 932 2.77 32.54 -9.91
C LYS A 932 3.14 31.05 -10.05
N PRO A 933 3.45 30.36 -8.93
CA PRO A 933 3.58 28.91 -8.92
C PRO A 933 2.34 28.18 -9.48
N LEU A 934 2.50 27.00 -10.06
CA LEU A 934 1.37 26.27 -10.69
C LEU A 934 0.16 26.07 -9.77
N HIS A 935 0.35 25.78 -8.49
CA HIS A 935 -0.77 25.62 -7.54
C HIS A 935 -1.61 26.89 -7.32
N GLU A 936 -1.08 28.07 -7.66
CA GLU A 936 -1.76 29.37 -7.59
C GLU A 936 -2.35 29.82 -8.94
N LEU A 937 -2.36 28.97 -9.98
CA LEU A 937 -2.82 29.31 -11.34
C LEU A 937 -4.19 30.00 -11.37
N HIS A 938 -5.11 29.59 -10.49
CA HIS A 938 -6.45 30.17 -10.37
C HIS A 938 -6.49 31.65 -9.92
N ILE A 939 -5.41 32.18 -9.34
CA ILE A 939 -5.23 33.58 -8.91
C ILE A 939 -4.04 34.27 -9.60
N ASP A 940 -3.59 33.75 -10.74
CA ASP A 940 -2.50 34.31 -11.54
C ASP A 940 -3.05 35.21 -12.66
N ALA A 941 -3.09 36.52 -12.39
CA ALA A 941 -3.58 37.51 -13.35
C ALA A 941 -2.69 37.61 -14.60
N ASN A 942 -1.38 37.38 -14.48
CA ASN A 942 -0.45 37.47 -15.61
C ASN A 942 -0.57 36.24 -16.51
N ARG A 943 -0.72 35.04 -15.93
CA ARG A 943 -1.06 33.83 -16.69
C ARG A 943 -2.44 33.90 -17.33
N LYS A 944 -3.44 34.47 -16.64
CA LYS A 944 -4.77 34.71 -17.23
C LYS A 944 -4.72 35.68 -18.41
N LEU A 945 -3.83 36.68 -18.37
CA LEU A 945 -3.55 37.54 -19.53
C LEU A 945 -2.87 36.75 -20.67
N LEU A 946 -1.86 35.93 -20.35
CA LEU A 946 -1.17 35.08 -21.32
C LEU A 946 -2.14 34.13 -22.03
N ASP A 947 -2.97 33.40 -21.27
CA ASP A 947 -4.03 32.52 -21.77
C ASP A 947 -4.99 33.28 -22.69
N ARG A 948 -5.51 34.43 -22.24
CA ARG A 948 -6.48 35.24 -23.02
C ARG A 948 -5.91 35.73 -24.34
N ARG A 949 -4.65 36.18 -24.34
CA ARG A 949 -3.98 36.66 -25.56
C ARG A 949 -3.64 35.50 -26.48
N PHE A 950 -3.05 34.43 -25.96
CA PHE A 950 -2.65 33.30 -26.78
C PHE A 950 -3.84 32.61 -27.43
N TYR A 951 -4.86 32.19 -26.66
CA TYR A 951 -6.04 31.51 -27.25
C TYR A 951 -7.00 32.45 -28.02
N GLY A 952 -6.74 33.77 -28.03
CA GLY A 952 -7.61 34.77 -28.66
C GLY A 952 -6.99 35.50 -29.85
N GLU A 953 -5.66 35.55 -29.94
CA GLU A 953 -4.90 36.18 -31.02
C GLU A 953 -4.13 35.15 -31.90
N VAL A 954 -3.94 33.91 -31.43
CA VAL A 954 -3.19 32.82 -32.12
C VAL A 954 -4.11 31.65 -32.40
#